data_AF-A0A1W9VLZ2-F1
#
_entry.id   AF-A0A1W9VLZ2-F1
#
_cell.length_a   1.000
_cell.length_b   1.000
_cell.length_c   1.000
_cell.angle_alpha   90.00
_cell.angle_beta   90.00
_cell.angle_gamma   90.00
#
_symmetry.space_group_name_H-M   'P 1'
#
loop_
_entity.id
_entity.type
_entity.pdbx_description
1 polymer ?
#
loop_
_entity_poly.entity_id
_entity_poly.type
_entity_poly.pdbx_seq_one_letter_code
_entity_poly.pdbx_strand_id
1 'polypeptide(L)'
;MKKITFMILILTALTFLGALSNEEALTVNNSVRYSYSLTKGEEIPEIISRTFALPANNIELVINSMKLVTYDESGNVVSSTRSIDSNLVTISNTFQMRELHGFSININSTQNLRNGKQVVEAVEFELHGLDMIDQPVEVSEAFVNSYMKLATNYRDSYLAGLPLSKPKMLIVNSSSSATAYVNAFATWKRACGFTVDTILKDASWTSATVVRSHIAAYYEANRPDYILLLGDTSGNLAIPTNMYQSPDGTEDDADDNFYTMLEGDDYFPEAFIGRFSFNYLMEFGTLASKTIKYEKEPFRHNPAWMSKALVVAGNYAEGNLQPATPVRMSRWIRERFLDAGYTQVDTVFYPPSYPGTSLIQSSINQGVQYISYRGWGDANGWHYPLFHMDNLIQTNNVNTTPIVYSIVCNTGDFANSVSPSFGEKWMTMGTAANPGGCVAFVGPSDLHTKTKYNNAISSGMFSSFLQHDNRIFGTTVLDGKLELYQNYPLNRGPNDYVAFYFRVYNMLCDPSLKMWVGEPLDMEITGLPNSLDQGTSSLEFVLPDMEGAILTSTKDNVSFEYARIRDGRATLPINTEMTGDVTIQVTYPNYEPYIVIIPVSASNNIAITNIEIANGMLQPGYTSDVTLTLKNYGTDYSGVTANLASSNPNISISNADQNVGNLANDATTDVTYSVTVSADAERREAADFTLDLEPSGNSEKFSRFLSGASLEFQSVSGEMLAGQSNEISLTFKNAGNVDLNSGSVRVRALNTAIINDDINVNYSAVQVNDEVVITFAPEVDAECTPGRSVQFRLDFIEDGTGYDFFTFVMQEVGGVTADVPTGPDAHGYWAYGSNDTGHSATPTYDWIEIDPTLGGSGTSITIGDDESAVRDLPFTFRYYGQDFDQVTICSNGWISFGESWYVNFRNLNIPSLLGPQNQVSPYWDDLKGLQTSEDVFADMHLIHYYDSVNNQFIIQWSDAYSQYTINQYENAELEKFQVILSPIAGEDGDITFQYHTITNPSVSSNYATVGIENESQMIGIPYTYANIYPASASELEAGFALKFTKTAPDTFVGNNPTPVGDVTALNQNYPNPFNPETNISFFLNKDSKDVNLSVYNVKGQLVKTLVKDNLAKGVHNVVWSGLDNSNNKVASGVYYYRLETSNKTISKKMILMK
;
A
#
# COMPACT_ATOMS: atom_id res chain seq x y z
N MET A 1 -13.71 4.39 13.88
CA MET A 1 -13.44 3.09 14.54
C MET A 1 -13.46 1.88 13.59
N LYS A 2 -14.16 1.90 12.44
CA LYS A 2 -14.03 0.89 11.35
C LYS A 2 -12.60 0.75 10.76
N LYS A 3 -11.68 1.67 11.06
CA LYS A 3 -10.38 1.82 10.38
C LYS A 3 -9.17 1.14 11.06
N ILE A 4 -9.22 0.85 12.36
CA ILE A 4 -8.07 0.23 13.06
C ILE A 4 -7.97 -1.28 12.77
N THR A 5 -9.12 -1.95 12.55
CA THR A 5 -9.15 -3.35 12.10
C THR A 5 -8.68 -3.52 10.65
N PHE A 6 -8.76 -2.46 9.85
CA PHE A 6 -8.33 -2.45 8.45
C PHE A 6 -6.79 -2.49 8.34
N MET A 7 -6.05 -1.95 9.32
CA MET A 7 -4.58 -1.93 9.32
C MET A 7 -3.96 -3.32 9.54
N ILE A 8 -4.63 -4.20 10.31
CA ILE A 8 -4.21 -5.61 10.50
C ILE A 8 -4.64 -6.48 9.31
N LEU A 9 -5.80 -6.20 8.71
CA LEU A 9 -6.28 -6.88 7.49
C LEU A 9 -5.44 -6.53 6.26
N ILE A 10 -4.92 -5.30 6.15
CA ILE A 10 -4.05 -4.87 5.05
C ILE A 10 -2.69 -5.59 5.11
N LEU A 11 -2.14 -5.84 6.30
CA LEU A 11 -0.92 -6.66 6.44
C LEU A 11 -1.14 -8.11 5.93
N THR A 12 -2.37 -8.64 6.01
CA THR A 12 -2.75 -9.99 5.57
C THR A 12 -3.37 -10.07 4.15
N ALA A 13 -3.77 -8.94 3.55
CA ALA A 13 -4.23 -8.88 2.17
C ALA A 13 -3.06 -8.65 1.19
N LEU A 14 -2.05 -7.89 1.60
CA LEU A 14 -0.83 -7.68 0.81
C LEU A 14 0.09 -8.92 0.74
N THR A 15 -0.15 -9.96 1.56
CA THR A 15 0.51 -11.29 1.43
C THR A 15 0.10 -12.05 0.17
N PHE A 16 -1.00 -11.69 -0.48
CA PHE A 16 -1.57 -12.48 -1.58
C PHE A 16 -1.20 -12.01 -3.00
N LEU A 17 -0.59 -10.83 -3.16
CA LEU A 17 -0.38 -10.23 -4.49
C LEU A 17 0.73 -10.87 -5.33
N GLY A 18 1.48 -11.85 -4.80
CA GLY A 18 2.55 -12.56 -5.52
C GLY A 18 2.20 -13.97 -6.02
N ALA A 19 0.99 -14.49 -5.75
CA ALA A 19 0.68 -15.92 -5.94
C ALA A 19 -0.11 -16.25 -7.24
N LEU A 20 -0.13 -15.35 -8.22
CA LEU A 20 -0.98 -15.48 -9.42
C LEU A 20 -0.20 -15.90 -10.67
N SER A 21 0.96 -16.51 -10.47
CA SER A 21 1.83 -17.08 -11.49
C SER A 21 2.81 -18.01 -10.75
N ASN A 22 3.30 -19.04 -11.41
CA ASN A 22 4.31 -20.00 -10.94
C ASN A 22 5.69 -19.31 -10.81
N GLU A 23 5.69 -18.20 -10.11
CA GLU A 23 6.68 -17.15 -10.15
C GLU A 23 7.11 -16.90 -8.72
N GLU A 24 7.97 -17.79 -8.25
CA GLU A 24 8.61 -17.63 -6.96
C GLU A 24 9.81 -16.72 -7.14
N ALA A 25 9.74 -15.53 -6.55
CA ALA A 25 10.86 -14.61 -6.44
C ALA A 25 11.48 -14.75 -5.05
N LEU A 26 12.45 -15.65 -4.90
CA LEU A 26 13.18 -15.82 -3.66
C LEU A 26 14.46 -14.97 -3.70
N THR A 27 14.52 -13.94 -2.87
CA THR A 27 15.79 -13.25 -2.63
C THR A 27 16.64 -14.07 -1.66
N VAL A 28 17.83 -14.46 -2.07
CA VAL A 28 18.83 -15.12 -1.21
C VAL A 28 20.13 -14.35 -1.33
N ASN A 29 20.63 -13.82 -0.20
CA ASN A 29 21.80 -12.95 -0.15
C ASN A 29 21.64 -11.66 -0.98
N ASN A 30 22.22 -11.68 -2.19
CA ASN A 30 22.38 -10.64 -3.20
C ASN A 30 21.87 -11.10 -4.58
N SER A 31 21.16 -12.23 -4.57
CA SER A 31 20.62 -12.86 -5.76
C SER A 31 19.13 -13.04 -5.59
N VAL A 32 18.40 -12.92 -6.68
CA VAL A 32 16.98 -13.29 -6.74
C VAL A 32 16.91 -14.50 -7.62
N ARG A 33 16.56 -15.66 -7.03
CA ARG A 33 16.13 -16.79 -7.83
C ARG A 33 14.69 -16.54 -8.21
N TYR A 34 14.44 -16.61 -9.50
CA TYR A 34 13.12 -16.52 -10.05
C TYR A 34 12.86 -17.74 -10.91
N SER A 35 11.93 -18.56 -10.45
CA SER A 35 11.44 -19.69 -11.21
C SER A 35 10.21 -19.25 -11.97
N TYR A 36 10.19 -19.50 -13.26
CA TYR A 36 9.00 -19.40 -14.08
C TYR A 36 8.88 -20.70 -14.85
N SER A 37 7.88 -21.52 -14.57
CA SER A 37 7.61 -22.69 -15.39
C SER A 37 6.27 -22.51 -16.04
N LEU A 38 6.26 -22.58 -17.37
CA LEU A 38 5.07 -22.98 -18.07
C LEU A 38 4.93 -24.49 -17.99
N THR A 39 3.84 -24.92 -18.58
CA THR A 39 3.46 -26.31 -18.64
C THR A 39 3.09 -26.63 -20.02
N LYS A 40 3.19 -27.92 -20.28
CA LYS A 40 2.57 -28.53 -21.41
C LYS A 40 1.08 -28.12 -21.56
N GLY A 41 0.81 -27.20 -22.46
CA GLY A 41 -0.55 -26.71 -22.75
C GLY A 41 -0.83 -25.29 -22.26
N GLU A 42 0.12 -24.62 -21.58
CA GLU A 42 0.06 -23.18 -21.36
C GLU A 42 0.27 -22.51 -22.70
N GLU A 43 -0.70 -21.71 -23.10
CA GLU A 43 -0.49 -20.76 -24.16
C GLU A 43 0.17 -19.54 -23.47
N ILE A 44 1.11 -18.95 -24.16
CA ILE A 44 2.24 -18.23 -23.64
C ILE A 44 2.17 -16.76 -24.04
N PRO A 45 2.20 -15.83 -23.08
CA PRO A 45 2.36 -14.42 -23.37
C PRO A 45 3.48 -14.19 -24.38
N GLU A 46 3.37 -13.20 -25.27
CA GLU A 46 4.57 -12.84 -26.05
C GLU A 46 5.69 -12.38 -25.11
N ILE A 47 5.34 -11.66 -24.02
CA ILE A 47 6.28 -11.14 -23.02
C ILE A 47 5.66 -11.14 -21.62
N ILE A 48 6.37 -11.70 -20.63
CA ILE A 48 6.06 -11.52 -19.19
C ILE A 48 7.06 -10.55 -18.58
N SER A 49 6.56 -9.57 -17.81
CA SER A 49 7.40 -8.57 -17.15
C SER A 49 7.24 -8.61 -15.63
N ARG A 50 8.37 -8.72 -14.90
CA ARG A 50 8.42 -8.59 -13.43
C ARG A 50 9.58 -7.71 -13.01
N THR A 51 9.35 -6.89 -12.00
CA THR A 51 10.40 -6.04 -11.40
C THR A 51 10.86 -6.64 -10.08
N PHE A 52 12.18 -6.74 -9.90
CA PHE A 52 12.82 -7.23 -8.69
C PHE A 52 13.75 -6.17 -8.09
N ALA A 53 13.81 -6.14 -6.77
CA ALA A 53 14.72 -5.32 -5.97
C ALA A 53 15.95 -6.14 -5.58
N LEU A 54 17.14 -5.71 -5.98
CA LEU A 54 18.42 -6.30 -5.54
C LEU A 54 19.38 -5.19 -5.12
N PRO A 55 20.23 -5.37 -4.08
CA PRO A 55 21.18 -4.35 -3.66
C PRO A 55 22.39 -4.28 -4.60
N ALA A 56 22.17 -4.08 -5.90
CA ALA A 56 23.22 -4.13 -6.92
C ALA A 56 23.03 -3.00 -7.95
N ASN A 57 24.12 -2.57 -8.59
CA ASN A 57 24.01 -1.61 -9.71
C ASN A 57 23.71 -2.32 -11.04
N ASN A 58 24.16 -3.56 -11.17
CA ASN A 58 23.93 -4.41 -12.32
C ASN A 58 23.47 -5.78 -11.84
N ILE A 59 22.96 -6.58 -12.76
CA ILE A 59 22.66 -7.99 -12.49
C ILE A 59 23.26 -8.85 -13.59
N GLU A 60 23.79 -10.00 -13.20
CA GLU A 60 24.00 -11.12 -14.10
C GLU A 60 22.70 -11.93 -14.10
N LEU A 61 22.01 -11.93 -15.24
CA LEU A 61 20.91 -12.85 -15.47
C LEU A 61 21.51 -14.21 -15.87
N VAL A 62 21.48 -15.17 -14.97
CA VAL A 62 21.90 -16.55 -15.22
C VAL A 62 20.67 -17.40 -15.39
N ILE A 63 20.46 -17.87 -16.61
CA ILE A 63 19.41 -18.83 -16.90
C ILE A 63 19.90 -20.20 -16.43
N ASN A 64 19.40 -20.65 -15.29
CA ASN A 64 19.76 -21.92 -14.66
C ASN A 64 19.25 -23.10 -15.49
N SER A 65 18.00 -23.00 -15.90
CA SER A 65 17.37 -24.00 -16.74
C SER A 65 16.36 -23.35 -17.66
N MET A 66 16.32 -23.82 -18.90
CA MET A 66 15.30 -23.40 -19.85
C MET A 66 14.83 -24.61 -20.62
N LYS A 67 13.52 -24.82 -20.64
CA LYS A 67 12.84 -25.83 -21.44
C LYS A 67 12.21 -25.12 -22.62
N LEU A 68 12.74 -25.38 -23.81
CA LEU A 68 12.18 -24.88 -25.06
C LEU A 68 11.37 -25.98 -25.73
N VAL A 69 10.16 -25.63 -26.17
CA VAL A 69 9.33 -26.54 -26.96
C VAL A 69 8.95 -25.89 -28.27
N THR A 70 9.22 -26.59 -29.36
CA THR A 70 8.89 -26.17 -30.72
C THR A 70 7.65 -26.91 -31.18
N TYR A 71 6.66 -26.14 -31.59
CA TYR A 71 5.40 -26.58 -32.15
C TYR A 71 5.41 -26.33 -33.66
N ASP A 72 4.87 -27.26 -34.47
CA ASP A 72 4.62 -27.00 -35.89
C ASP A 72 3.38 -26.11 -36.09
N GLU A 73 3.12 -25.68 -37.32
CA GLU A 73 1.93 -24.88 -37.68
C GLU A 73 0.59 -25.57 -37.37
N SER A 74 0.60 -26.86 -37.02
CA SER A 74 -0.59 -27.63 -36.61
C SER A 74 -0.64 -27.84 -35.10
N GLY A 75 0.21 -27.16 -34.32
CA GLY A 75 0.24 -27.23 -32.85
C GLY A 75 0.87 -28.50 -32.29
N ASN A 76 1.53 -29.34 -33.10
CA ASN A 76 2.18 -30.55 -32.60
C ASN A 76 3.61 -30.26 -32.16
N VAL A 77 4.02 -30.85 -31.02
CA VAL A 77 5.41 -30.76 -30.55
C VAL A 77 6.34 -31.46 -31.56
N VAL A 78 7.18 -30.67 -32.21
CA VAL A 78 8.24 -31.12 -33.12
C VAL A 78 9.49 -31.48 -32.33
N SER A 79 9.83 -30.68 -31.31
CA SER A 79 10.97 -30.94 -30.43
C SER A 79 10.78 -30.31 -29.06
N SER A 80 11.29 -30.96 -28.02
CA SER A 80 11.43 -30.39 -26.67
C SER A 80 12.89 -30.53 -26.26
N THR A 81 13.53 -29.41 -25.95
CA THR A 81 14.95 -29.36 -25.64
C THR A 81 15.17 -28.57 -24.35
N ARG A 82 16.01 -29.10 -23.47
CA ARG A 82 16.58 -28.31 -22.37
C ARG A 82 17.82 -27.61 -22.91
N SER A 83 17.65 -26.36 -23.30
CA SER A 83 18.68 -25.55 -23.92
C SER A 83 18.45 -24.10 -23.52
N ILE A 84 19.52 -23.44 -23.08
CA ILE A 84 19.50 -22.02 -22.73
C ILE A 84 19.55 -21.21 -24.02
N ASP A 85 18.53 -20.38 -24.26
CA ASP A 85 18.56 -19.29 -25.23
C ASP A 85 18.50 -17.96 -24.48
N SER A 86 19.65 -17.28 -24.41
CA SER A 86 19.80 -16.02 -23.70
C SER A 86 19.01 -14.85 -24.33
N ASN A 87 18.43 -15.01 -25.52
CA ASN A 87 17.61 -13.97 -26.14
C ASN A 87 16.16 -13.97 -25.63
N LEU A 88 15.74 -15.04 -24.95
CA LEU A 88 14.34 -15.24 -24.54
C LEU A 88 14.05 -14.82 -23.10
N VAL A 89 15.08 -14.60 -22.27
CA VAL A 89 14.93 -13.87 -21.01
C VAL A 89 15.89 -12.71 -21.05
N THR A 90 15.37 -11.50 -20.94
CA THR A 90 16.15 -10.29 -21.07
C THR A 90 15.86 -9.35 -19.92
N ILE A 91 16.89 -8.64 -19.51
CA ILE A 91 16.72 -7.49 -18.64
C ILE A 91 16.07 -6.40 -19.49
N SER A 92 14.80 -6.10 -19.21
CA SER A 92 13.98 -5.17 -19.99
C SER A 92 14.16 -3.72 -19.54
N ASN A 93 14.38 -3.54 -18.25
CA ASN A 93 14.67 -2.26 -17.66
C ASN A 93 15.53 -2.47 -16.42
N THR A 94 16.52 -1.61 -16.24
CA THR A 94 17.21 -1.43 -14.97
C THR A 94 16.96 0.01 -14.57
N PHE A 95 16.55 0.23 -13.34
CA PHE A 95 16.28 1.57 -12.84
C PHE A 95 16.64 1.68 -11.37
N GLN A 96 16.82 2.90 -10.92
CA GLN A 96 17.00 3.25 -9.53
C GLN A 96 15.91 4.25 -9.16
N MET A 97 15.19 3.97 -8.08
CA MET A 97 14.29 4.91 -7.44
C MET A 97 14.74 5.06 -6.01
N ARG A 98 15.61 6.05 -5.76
CA ARG A 98 16.19 6.33 -4.45
C ARG A 98 16.91 5.12 -3.83
N GLU A 99 16.29 4.40 -2.89
CA GLU A 99 16.88 3.21 -2.28
C GLU A 99 16.61 1.94 -3.09
N LEU A 100 15.57 1.93 -3.93
CA LEU A 100 15.20 0.78 -4.74
C LEU A 100 16.04 0.71 -6.02
N HIS A 101 16.84 -0.35 -6.13
CA HIS A 101 17.49 -0.76 -7.37
C HIS A 101 16.61 -1.83 -8.01
N GLY A 102 15.85 -1.41 -9.01
CA GLY A 102 14.82 -2.19 -9.68
C GLY A 102 15.32 -2.79 -11.00
N PHE A 103 15.10 -4.09 -11.16
CA PHE A 103 15.44 -4.85 -12.36
C PHE A 103 14.17 -5.48 -12.91
N SER A 104 13.66 -4.93 -14.02
CA SER A 104 12.54 -5.50 -14.74
C SER A 104 13.03 -6.56 -15.72
N ILE A 105 12.62 -7.81 -15.54
CA ILE A 105 12.94 -8.91 -16.42
C ILE A 105 11.76 -9.16 -17.34
N ASN A 106 12.05 -9.23 -18.64
CA ASN A 106 11.12 -9.71 -19.64
C ASN A 106 11.46 -11.15 -20.00
N ILE A 107 10.46 -12.02 -19.98
CA ILE A 107 10.53 -13.37 -20.52
C ILE A 107 9.79 -13.32 -21.84
N ASN A 108 10.52 -13.30 -22.96
CA ASN A 108 9.96 -13.44 -24.31
C ASN A 108 9.58 -14.89 -24.49
N SER A 109 8.38 -15.21 -24.05
CA SER A 109 8.01 -16.59 -23.84
C SER A 109 7.63 -17.29 -25.15
N THR A 110 7.59 -16.57 -26.29
CA THR A 110 7.38 -17.14 -27.63
C THR A 110 8.28 -16.56 -28.73
N GLN A 111 8.63 -17.39 -29.72
CA GLN A 111 9.35 -16.98 -30.93
C GLN A 111 8.77 -17.68 -32.17
N ASN A 112 8.40 -16.90 -33.19
CA ASN A 112 7.92 -17.44 -34.47
C ASN A 112 9.08 -17.99 -35.32
N LEU A 113 8.97 -19.25 -35.76
CA LEU A 113 9.87 -19.92 -36.67
C LEU A 113 9.25 -20.07 -38.06
N ARG A 114 10.07 -20.38 -39.07
CA ARG A 114 9.63 -20.45 -40.47
C ARG A 114 8.51 -21.47 -40.75
N ASN A 115 8.36 -22.50 -39.90
CA ASN A 115 7.40 -23.59 -40.02
C ASN A 115 6.78 -23.96 -38.64
N GLY A 116 6.62 -23.01 -37.71
CA GLY A 116 6.16 -23.30 -36.35
C GLY A 116 6.42 -22.19 -35.31
N LYS A 117 6.11 -22.43 -34.04
CA LYS A 117 6.34 -21.51 -32.89
C LYS A 117 7.21 -22.20 -31.85
N GLN A 118 8.24 -21.53 -31.34
CA GLN A 118 9.06 -22.01 -30.22
C GLN A 118 8.67 -21.26 -28.95
N VAL A 119 8.65 -21.98 -27.84
CA VAL A 119 8.05 -21.56 -26.58
C VAL A 119 9.00 -21.80 -25.42
N VAL A 120 9.09 -20.83 -24.49
CA VAL A 120 9.81 -20.95 -23.22
C VAL A 120 8.93 -21.67 -22.20
N GLU A 121 8.84 -22.98 -22.31
CA GLU A 121 8.02 -23.84 -21.44
C GLU A 121 8.45 -23.86 -19.97
N ALA A 122 9.69 -23.54 -19.68
CA ALA A 122 10.09 -23.23 -18.33
C ALA A 122 11.37 -22.45 -18.43
N VAL A 123 11.53 -21.44 -17.60
CA VAL A 123 12.79 -20.82 -17.34
C VAL A 123 12.95 -20.57 -15.85
N GLU A 124 13.94 -21.21 -15.27
CA GLU A 124 14.48 -20.79 -14.00
C GLU A 124 15.67 -19.88 -14.29
N PHE A 125 15.66 -18.70 -13.72
CA PHE A 125 16.80 -17.81 -13.78
C PHE A 125 17.13 -17.26 -12.40
N GLU A 126 18.43 -17.05 -12.18
CA GLU A 126 18.94 -16.28 -11.08
C GLU A 126 19.35 -14.91 -11.58
N LEU A 127 18.97 -13.88 -10.85
CA LEU A 127 19.53 -12.55 -10.95
C LEU A 127 20.63 -12.50 -9.91
N HIS A 128 21.88 -12.48 -10.31
CA HIS A 128 22.98 -12.24 -9.38
C HIS A 128 23.33 -10.77 -9.40
N GLY A 129 23.27 -10.11 -8.25
CA GLY A 129 23.79 -8.76 -8.12
C GLY A 129 25.25 -8.68 -8.55
N LEU A 130 25.53 -7.80 -9.51
CA LEU A 130 26.86 -7.38 -9.91
C LEU A 130 27.07 -5.94 -9.44
N ASP A 131 28.32 -5.59 -9.12
CA ASP A 131 28.66 -4.27 -8.59
C ASP A 131 27.77 -3.90 -7.39
N MET A 132 27.76 -4.84 -6.43
CA MET A 132 27.00 -4.76 -5.18
C MET A 132 27.12 -3.39 -4.53
N ILE A 133 25.98 -2.86 -4.09
CA ILE A 133 25.93 -1.65 -3.29
C ILE A 133 25.90 -1.98 -1.81
N ASP A 134 26.36 -1.04 -1.00
CA ASP A 134 26.15 -1.10 0.44
C ASP A 134 24.65 -1.04 0.71
N GLN A 135 24.14 -2.00 1.48
CA GLN A 135 22.73 -1.99 1.86
C GLN A 135 22.42 -0.72 2.67
N PRO A 136 21.30 -0.04 2.37
CA PRO A 136 20.87 1.09 3.17
C PRO A 136 20.58 0.62 4.60
N VAL A 137 21.01 1.43 5.58
CA VAL A 137 20.76 1.17 7.01
C VAL A 137 19.38 1.65 7.47
N GLU A 138 18.74 2.49 6.65
CA GLU A 138 17.41 3.05 6.86
C GLU A 138 16.71 3.24 5.51
N VAL A 139 15.38 3.23 5.49
CA VAL A 139 14.57 3.44 4.28
C VAL A 139 13.68 4.67 4.41
N SER A 140 13.50 5.42 3.33
CA SER A 140 12.57 6.55 3.31
C SER A 140 11.12 6.10 3.38
N GLU A 141 10.43 6.47 4.46
CA GLU A 141 8.99 6.24 4.63
C GLU A 141 8.18 6.81 3.45
N ALA A 142 8.67 7.88 2.82
CA ALA A 142 7.99 8.56 1.73
C ALA A 142 7.84 7.67 0.46
N PHE A 143 8.72 6.67 0.31
CA PHE A 143 8.80 5.79 -0.87
C PHE A 143 8.39 4.33 -0.60
N VAL A 144 8.27 3.91 0.66
CA VAL A 144 7.95 2.50 1.02
C VAL A 144 6.73 1.95 0.27
N ASN A 145 5.66 2.74 0.20
CA ASN A 145 4.44 2.31 -0.49
C ASN A 145 4.64 2.18 -2.01
N SER A 146 5.43 3.07 -2.60
CA SER A 146 5.84 2.99 -4.00
C SER A 146 6.72 1.77 -4.28
N TYR A 147 7.63 1.42 -3.37
CA TYR A 147 8.46 0.23 -3.48
C TYR A 147 7.62 -1.06 -3.45
N MET A 148 6.68 -1.15 -2.50
CA MET A 148 5.74 -2.27 -2.41
C MET A 148 4.89 -2.41 -3.66
N LYS A 149 4.52 -1.30 -4.31
CA LYS A 149 3.74 -1.30 -5.55
C LYS A 149 4.54 -1.77 -6.78
N LEU A 150 5.87 -1.57 -6.79
CA LEU A 150 6.73 -1.85 -7.94
C LEU A 150 7.46 -3.19 -7.86
N ALA A 151 8.12 -3.49 -6.74
CA ALA A 151 9.02 -4.62 -6.64
C ALA A 151 8.29 -5.88 -6.15
N THR A 152 8.26 -6.91 -7.01
CA THR A 152 7.61 -8.21 -6.75
C THR A 152 8.13 -8.85 -5.47
N ASN A 153 9.44 -8.78 -5.25
CA ASN A 153 10.12 -9.33 -4.08
C ASN A 153 10.33 -8.29 -2.96
N TYR A 154 9.62 -7.15 -2.92
CA TYR A 154 9.91 -6.08 -1.94
C TYR A 154 10.04 -6.62 -0.51
N ARG A 155 9.09 -7.48 -0.10
CA ARG A 155 8.98 -8.04 1.26
C ARG A 155 10.15 -8.92 1.68
N ASP A 156 10.81 -9.51 0.70
CA ASP A 156 11.98 -10.37 0.89
C ASP A 156 13.24 -9.68 0.33
N SER A 157 13.14 -8.41 -0.06
CA SER A 157 14.27 -7.63 -0.57
C SER A 157 15.10 -7.06 0.57
N TYR A 158 16.29 -6.56 0.23
CA TYR A 158 17.17 -5.83 1.13
C TYR A 158 16.55 -4.54 1.73
N LEU A 159 15.38 -4.10 1.24
CA LEU A 159 14.67 -2.92 1.76
C LEU A 159 13.60 -3.26 2.81
N ALA A 160 13.17 -4.52 2.90
CA ALA A 160 12.14 -4.93 3.84
C ALA A 160 12.65 -4.91 5.27
N GLY A 161 11.80 -4.50 6.20
CA GLY A 161 12.11 -4.49 7.64
C GLY A 161 13.16 -3.46 8.06
N LEU A 162 13.78 -2.73 7.13
CA LEU A 162 14.72 -1.67 7.46
C LEU A 162 14.06 -0.59 8.31
N PRO A 163 14.78 -0.02 9.29
CA PRO A 163 14.29 1.12 10.06
C PRO A 163 13.89 2.28 9.13
N LEU A 164 12.76 2.93 9.43
CA LEU A 164 12.37 4.14 8.73
C LEU A 164 13.31 5.30 9.10
N SER A 165 13.79 6.00 8.07
CA SER A 165 14.61 7.19 8.22
C SER A 165 13.80 8.37 8.76
N LYS A 166 14.48 9.31 9.42
CA LYS A 166 13.89 10.59 9.77
C LYS A 166 13.66 11.39 8.47
N PRO A 167 12.48 12.00 8.25
CA PRO A 167 12.20 12.71 7.00
C PRO A 167 13.14 13.91 6.80
N LYS A 168 13.65 14.10 5.59
CA LYS A 168 14.64 15.13 5.21
C LYS A 168 14.09 16.00 4.08
N MET A 169 14.22 17.32 4.21
CA MET A 169 13.79 18.29 3.21
C MET A 169 14.90 19.28 2.85
N LEU A 170 15.11 19.48 1.55
CA LEU A 170 15.89 20.57 1.00
C LEU A 170 14.96 21.69 0.50
N ILE A 171 15.20 22.92 0.97
CA ILE A 171 14.54 24.12 0.46
C ILE A 171 15.52 24.92 -0.39
N VAL A 172 15.20 25.11 -1.67
CA VAL A 172 15.99 25.93 -2.60
C VAL A 172 15.35 27.31 -2.71
N ASN A 173 15.97 28.29 -2.06
CA ASN A 173 15.47 29.65 -1.96
C ASN A 173 16.04 30.54 -3.06
N SER A 174 15.19 31.27 -3.80
CA SER A 174 15.61 32.23 -4.83
C SER A 174 16.19 33.54 -4.28
N SER A 175 15.89 33.93 -3.03
CA SER A 175 16.28 35.25 -2.51
C SER A 175 16.48 35.32 -1.01
N SER A 176 17.57 35.96 -0.57
CA SER A 176 17.83 36.25 0.86
C SER A 176 16.76 37.13 1.48
N SER A 177 16.03 37.92 0.69
CA SER A 177 14.89 38.73 1.15
C SER A 177 13.69 37.88 1.60
N ALA A 178 13.62 36.60 1.21
CA ALA A 178 12.57 35.67 1.63
C ALA A 178 12.86 34.96 2.96
N THR A 179 14.06 35.13 3.53
CA THR A 179 14.58 34.33 4.65
C THR A 179 13.63 34.23 5.85
N ALA A 180 12.90 35.30 6.20
CA ALA A 180 11.95 35.27 7.31
C ALA A 180 10.81 34.24 7.09
N TYR A 181 10.23 34.22 5.90
CA TYR A 181 9.18 33.27 5.54
C TYR A 181 9.74 31.84 5.38
N VAL A 182 10.95 31.70 4.82
CA VAL A 182 11.63 30.41 4.73
C VAL A 182 11.88 29.83 6.12
N ASN A 183 12.37 30.64 7.05
CA ASN A 183 12.61 30.21 8.43
C ASN A 183 11.32 29.80 9.14
N ALA A 184 10.22 30.53 8.95
CA ALA A 184 8.93 30.15 9.52
C ALA A 184 8.44 28.79 8.99
N PHE A 185 8.56 28.57 7.69
CA PHE A 185 8.20 27.29 7.06
C PHE A 185 9.12 26.14 7.51
N ALA A 186 10.43 26.35 7.49
CA ALA A 186 11.41 25.37 7.95
C ALA A 186 11.22 25.02 9.44
N THR A 187 10.89 26.00 10.27
CA THR A 187 10.56 25.78 11.70
C THR A 187 9.36 24.85 11.84
N TRP A 188 8.30 25.10 11.09
CA TRP A 188 7.11 24.24 11.11
C TRP A 188 7.43 22.81 10.67
N LYS A 189 8.19 22.64 9.57
CA LYS A 189 8.60 21.31 9.10
C LYS A 189 9.49 20.58 10.12
N ARG A 190 10.42 21.29 10.78
CA ARG A 190 11.20 20.71 11.90
C ARG A 190 10.30 20.26 13.05
N ALA A 191 9.29 21.05 13.41
CA ALA A 191 8.30 20.67 14.43
C ALA A 191 7.50 19.41 14.02
N CYS A 192 7.29 19.19 12.72
CA CYS A 192 6.72 17.96 12.17
C CYS A 192 7.69 16.77 12.13
N GLY A 193 8.92 16.92 12.65
CA GLY A 193 9.94 15.87 12.72
C GLY A 193 10.94 15.86 11.58
N PHE A 194 10.92 16.85 10.67
CA PHE A 194 11.83 16.88 9.53
C PHE A 194 13.22 17.39 9.93
N THR A 195 14.26 16.81 9.34
CA THR A 195 15.51 17.52 9.13
C THR A 195 15.32 18.45 7.93
N VAL A 196 15.60 19.75 8.10
CA VAL A 196 15.34 20.75 7.06
C VAL A 196 16.58 21.61 6.83
N ASP A 197 17.09 21.54 5.61
CA ASP A 197 18.16 22.40 5.12
C ASP A 197 17.64 23.41 4.11
N THR A 198 18.32 24.54 4.04
CA THR A 198 17.96 25.63 3.13
C THR A 198 19.20 26.10 2.42
N ILE A 199 19.14 26.16 1.09
CA ILE A 199 20.18 26.73 0.25
C ILE A 199 19.66 27.99 -0.43
N LEU A 200 20.50 29.01 -0.51
CA LEU A 200 20.22 30.22 -1.27
C LEU A 200 20.84 30.08 -2.66
N LYS A 201 20.02 30.23 -3.71
CA LYS A 201 20.45 30.24 -5.10
C LYS A 201 21.50 31.34 -5.33
N ASP A 202 22.57 30.99 -6.04
CA ASP A 202 23.58 31.93 -6.51
C ASP A 202 23.23 32.53 -7.89
N ALA A 203 23.84 33.67 -8.22
CA ALA A 203 23.69 34.33 -9.51
C ALA A 203 24.15 33.45 -10.69
N SER A 204 25.07 32.51 -10.47
CA SER A 204 25.55 31.55 -11.47
C SER A 204 24.53 30.47 -11.87
N TRP A 205 23.46 30.27 -11.11
CA TRP A 205 22.44 29.25 -11.39
C TRP A 205 21.49 29.72 -12.49
N THR A 206 21.99 29.83 -13.71
CA THR A 206 21.30 30.45 -14.85
C THR A 206 20.57 29.47 -15.76
N SER A 207 20.75 28.16 -15.57
CA SER A 207 20.08 27.11 -16.34
C SER A 207 19.65 25.94 -15.45
N ALA A 208 18.70 25.14 -15.94
CA ALA A 208 18.24 23.95 -15.23
C ALA A 208 19.36 22.95 -14.97
N THR A 209 20.25 22.72 -15.94
CA THR A 209 21.40 21.82 -15.74
C THR A 209 22.28 22.25 -14.55
N VAL A 210 22.51 23.56 -14.38
CA VAL A 210 23.29 24.08 -13.24
C VAL A 210 22.56 23.86 -11.93
N VAL A 211 21.24 24.14 -11.88
CA VAL A 211 20.42 23.88 -10.68
C VAL A 211 20.45 22.39 -10.32
N ARG A 212 20.30 21.50 -11.32
CA ARG A 212 20.38 20.04 -11.13
C ARG A 212 21.73 19.62 -10.57
N SER A 213 22.85 20.15 -11.08
CA SER A 213 24.18 19.83 -10.56
C SER A 213 24.34 20.18 -9.08
N HIS A 214 23.77 21.29 -8.62
CA HIS A 214 23.81 21.65 -7.20
C HIS A 214 22.89 20.78 -6.33
N ILE A 215 21.70 20.44 -6.82
CA ILE A 215 20.80 19.52 -6.15
C ILE A 215 21.43 18.13 -6.05
N ALA A 216 22.03 17.63 -7.13
CA ALA A 216 22.75 16.36 -7.17
C ALA A 216 23.89 16.32 -6.13
N ALA A 217 24.71 17.37 -6.08
CA ALA A 217 25.80 17.47 -5.10
C ALA A 217 25.30 17.50 -3.65
N TYR A 218 24.16 18.14 -3.38
CA TYR A 218 23.55 18.10 -2.05
C TYR A 218 22.97 16.72 -1.73
N TYR A 219 22.31 16.10 -2.72
CA TYR A 219 21.68 14.79 -2.57
C TYR A 219 22.70 13.70 -2.23
N GLU A 220 23.87 13.70 -2.89
CA GLU A 220 24.97 12.75 -2.62
C GLU A 220 25.35 12.70 -1.13
N ALA A 221 25.34 13.86 -0.44
CA ALA A 221 25.72 13.95 0.97
C ALA A 221 24.57 13.76 1.96
N ASN A 222 23.32 14.08 1.58
CA ASN A 222 22.21 14.23 2.54
C ASN A 222 20.97 13.39 2.22
N ARG A 223 20.82 12.94 0.96
CA ARG A 223 19.67 12.20 0.42
C ARG A 223 18.32 12.75 0.93
N PRO A 224 17.92 14.00 0.61
CA PRO A 224 16.62 14.54 1.03
C PRO A 224 15.46 13.73 0.43
N ASP A 225 14.38 13.51 1.18
CA ASP A 225 13.15 12.89 0.65
C ASP A 225 12.33 13.89 -0.17
N TYR A 226 12.40 15.17 0.21
CA TYR A 226 11.61 16.26 -0.37
C TYR A 226 12.50 17.42 -0.81
N ILE A 227 12.18 18.00 -1.97
CA ILE A 227 12.80 19.22 -2.48
C ILE A 227 11.71 20.25 -2.75
N LEU A 228 11.85 21.43 -2.18
CA LEU A 228 10.93 22.56 -2.41
C LEU A 228 11.67 23.71 -3.08
N LEU A 229 11.28 24.04 -4.31
CA LEU A 229 11.76 25.21 -5.04
C LEU A 229 10.92 26.44 -4.67
N LEU A 230 11.57 27.54 -4.31
CA LEU A 230 10.93 28.80 -3.95
C LEU A 230 11.24 29.88 -5.00
N GLY A 231 10.44 29.92 -6.06
CA GLY A 231 10.56 30.88 -7.15
C GLY A 231 9.82 30.41 -8.41
N ASP A 232 9.44 31.37 -9.24
CA ASP A 232 8.92 31.15 -10.60
C ASP A 232 10.09 30.77 -11.56
N THR A 233 9.83 30.45 -12.83
CA THR A 233 10.84 30.30 -13.88
C THR A 233 11.24 31.63 -14.51
N SER A 234 10.45 32.67 -14.30
CA SER A 234 10.65 34.02 -14.84
C SER A 234 10.81 35.09 -13.75
N GLY A 235 11.23 36.29 -14.16
CA GLY A 235 11.39 37.43 -13.25
C GLY A 235 12.67 37.41 -12.39
N ASN A 236 12.71 38.29 -11.38
CA ASN A 236 13.91 38.51 -10.54
C ASN A 236 14.12 37.45 -9.45
N LEU A 237 13.12 36.61 -9.22
CA LEU A 237 13.13 35.52 -8.23
C LEU A 237 13.18 34.16 -8.93
N ALA A 238 13.60 34.13 -10.19
CA ALA A 238 13.54 32.95 -11.04
C ALA A 238 14.46 31.83 -10.54
N ILE A 239 13.93 30.61 -10.53
CA ILE A 239 14.65 29.35 -10.54
C ILE A 239 14.27 28.68 -11.87
N PRO A 240 15.21 28.50 -12.83
CA PRO A 240 14.94 27.86 -14.11
C PRO A 240 14.22 26.50 -13.96
N THR A 241 13.65 25.99 -15.06
CA THR A 241 13.14 24.62 -15.17
C THR A 241 13.70 23.97 -16.43
N ASN A 242 13.66 22.64 -16.50
CA ASN A 242 13.99 21.91 -17.71
C ASN A 242 12.81 21.97 -18.69
N MET A 243 13.10 21.77 -19.98
CA MET A 243 12.08 21.60 -21.02
C MET A 243 12.25 20.21 -21.62
N TYR A 244 11.16 19.45 -21.75
CA TYR A 244 11.18 18.07 -22.24
C TYR A 244 10.19 17.91 -23.40
N GLN A 245 10.63 17.35 -24.51
CA GLN A 245 9.83 17.26 -25.73
C GLN A 245 8.81 16.11 -25.66
N SER A 246 7.59 16.34 -26.13
CA SER A 246 6.55 15.31 -26.23
C SER A 246 6.91 14.20 -27.23
N PRO A 247 6.44 12.95 -27.03
CA PRO A 247 6.73 11.82 -27.93
C PRO A 247 6.34 12.03 -29.40
N ASP A 248 5.32 12.86 -29.66
CA ASP A 248 4.89 13.22 -31.02
C ASP A 248 5.67 14.41 -31.62
N GLY A 249 6.63 14.96 -30.86
CA GLY A 249 7.53 16.04 -31.28
C GLY A 249 6.83 17.39 -31.47
N THR A 250 5.66 17.58 -30.86
CA THR A 250 4.80 18.73 -31.12
C THR A 250 5.14 19.95 -30.27
N GLU A 251 5.67 19.75 -29.07
CA GLU A 251 5.98 20.83 -28.11
C GLU A 251 7.04 20.42 -27.08
N ASP A 252 7.55 21.44 -26.38
CA ASP A 252 8.49 21.30 -25.25
C ASP A 252 7.79 21.71 -23.96
N ASP A 253 7.87 20.88 -22.93
CA ASP A 253 7.09 20.99 -21.70
C ASP A 253 7.96 21.19 -20.46
N ALA A 254 7.49 22.03 -19.53
CA ALA A 254 8.19 22.27 -18.26
C ALA A 254 8.33 20.99 -17.42
N ASP A 255 9.53 20.73 -16.89
CA ASP A 255 9.90 19.50 -16.19
C ASP A 255 10.77 19.81 -14.97
N ASP A 256 10.14 19.99 -13.80
CA ASP A 256 10.89 20.07 -12.54
C ASP A 256 11.32 18.67 -12.03
N ASN A 257 10.66 17.59 -12.45
CA ASN A 257 11.05 16.22 -12.07
C ASN A 257 12.46 15.86 -12.57
N PHE A 258 12.95 16.55 -13.61
CA PHE A 258 14.35 16.53 -14.03
C PHE A 258 15.36 16.70 -12.88
N TYR A 259 15.03 17.51 -11.87
CA TYR A 259 15.92 17.77 -10.73
C TYR A 259 16.06 16.59 -9.77
N THR A 260 15.15 15.64 -9.84
CA THR A 260 15.09 14.48 -8.93
C THR A 260 15.42 13.17 -9.61
N MET A 261 15.56 13.14 -10.93
CA MET A 261 16.08 11.98 -11.66
C MET A 261 17.61 12.12 -11.69
N LEU A 262 18.28 11.57 -10.69
CA LEU A 262 19.69 11.79 -10.33
C LEU A 262 20.53 10.51 -10.43
N GLU A 263 19.94 9.37 -10.11
CA GLU A 263 20.59 8.05 -10.12
C GLU A 263 19.96 7.16 -11.22
N GLY A 264 20.52 5.98 -11.49
CA GLY A 264 19.91 4.96 -12.39
C GLY A 264 19.89 5.21 -13.92
N ASP A 265 20.04 6.44 -14.40
CA ASP A 265 19.82 6.83 -15.82
C ASP A 265 18.42 6.49 -16.34
N ASP A 266 17.40 6.80 -15.53
CA ASP A 266 16.00 6.51 -15.81
C ASP A 266 15.09 7.73 -15.55
N TYR A 267 13.78 7.49 -15.44
CA TYR A 267 12.76 8.52 -15.19
C TYR A 267 12.05 8.39 -13.83
N PHE A 268 12.59 7.57 -12.91
CA PHE A 268 12.11 7.48 -11.54
C PHE A 268 12.76 8.59 -10.68
N PRO A 269 12.01 9.15 -9.71
CA PRO A 269 12.54 10.22 -8.87
C PRO A 269 13.25 9.69 -7.61
N GLU A 270 14.40 10.26 -7.28
CA GLU A 270 15.12 10.03 -6.02
C GLU A 270 14.52 10.81 -4.83
N ALA A 271 13.77 11.86 -5.11
CA ALA A 271 13.12 12.72 -4.12
C ALA A 271 11.81 13.28 -4.71
N PHE A 272 10.86 13.66 -3.86
CA PHE A 272 9.66 14.37 -4.32
C PHE A 272 9.95 15.86 -4.47
N ILE A 273 9.64 16.42 -5.63
CA ILE A 273 9.86 17.85 -5.90
C ILE A 273 8.56 18.62 -6.09
N GLY A 274 8.46 19.75 -5.41
CA GLY A 274 7.40 20.73 -5.63
C GLY A 274 7.95 22.14 -5.73
N ARG A 275 7.12 23.03 -6.28
CA ARG A 275 7.45 24.44 -6.50
C ARG A 275 6.40 25.34 -5.87
N PHE A 276 6.85 26.25 -5.00
CA PHE A 276 6.12 27.48 -4.73
C PHE A 276 6.53 28.51 -5.78
N SER A 277 5.71 28.62 -6.83
CA SER A 277 5.92 29.59 -7.90
C SER A 277 5.31 30.93 -7.50
N PHE A 278 6.12 31.99 -7.54
CA PHE A 278 5.71 33.34 -7.18
C PHE A 278 6.62 34.39 -7.83
N ASN A 279 6.04 35.54 -8.14
CA ASN A 279 6.73 36.69 -8.71
C ASN A 279 7.06 37.76 -7.66
N TYR A 280 6.35 37.75 -6.52
CA TYR A 280 6.54 38.71 -5.43
C TYR A 280 6.72 38.04 -4.07
N LEU A 281 7.56 38.61 -3.20
CA LEU A 281 7.83 38.05 -1.86
C LEU A 281 6.57 37.92 -0.96
N MET A 282 5.56 38.77 -1.18
CA MET A 282 4.30 38.68 -0.43
C MET A 282 3.49 37.42 -0.82
N GLU A 283 3.58 36.97 -2.07
CA GLU A 283 2.94 35.73 -2.52
C GLU A 283 3.58 34.52 -1.86
N PHE A 284 4.91 34.49 -1.72
CA PHE A 284 5.57 33.45 -0.93
C PHE A 284 5.11 33.45 0.53
N GLY A 285 4.99 34.63 1.16
CA GLY A 285 4.42 34.75 2.50
C GLY A 285 3.01 34.15 2.59
N THR A 286 2.18 34.32 1.56
CA THR A 286 0.86 33.68 1.44
C THR A 286 0.97 32.16 1.31
N LEU A 287 1.81 31.64 0.41
CA LEU A 287 1.99 30.20 0.14
C LEU A 287 2.47 29.44 1.39
N ALA A 288 3.52 29.96 2.04
CA ALA A 288 4.08 29.38 3.26
C ALA A 288 3.06 29.40 4.41
N SER A 289 2.44 30.54 4.67
CA SER A 289 1.47 30.67 5.77
C SER A 289 0.23 29.81 5.55
N LYS A 290 -0.23 29.69 4.30
CA LYS A 290 -1.36 28.84 3.92
C LYS A 290 -1.08 27.37 4.24
N THR A 291 0.09 26.88 3.83
CA THR A 291 0.52 25.49 4.08
C THR A 291 0.66 25.21 5.57
N ILE A 292 1.34 26.09 6.32
CA ILE A 292 1.50 25.96 7.77
C ILE A 292 0.14 25.94 8.46
N LYS A 293 -0.78 26.84 8.11
CA LYS A 293 -2.13 26.87 8.70
C LYS A 293 -2.90 25.58 8.41
N TYR A 294 -2.87 25.10 7.16
CA TYR A 294 -3.56 23.87 6.78
C TYR A 294 -3.09 22.65 7.57
N GLU A 295 -1.77 22.49 7.76
CA GLU A 295 -1.20 21.35 8.49
C GLU A 295 -1.28 21.50 10.02
N LYS A 296 -1.21 22.73 10.55
CA LYS A 296 -1.12 23.01 11.99
C LYS A 296 -2.46 23.20 12.67
N GLU A 297 -3.33 24.00 12.07
CA GLU A 297 -4.60 24.46 12.66
C GLU A 297 -5.64 24.58 11.54
N PRO A 298 -6.17 23.45 11.03
CA PRO A 298 -7.10 23.46 9.93
C PRO A 298 -8.36 24.25 10.30
N PHE A 299 -8.97 24.91 9.32
CA PHE A 299 -10.16 25.74 9.55
C PHE A 299 -11.38 24.90 9.94
N ARG A 300 -11.61 24.74 11.25
CA ARG A 300 -12.71 23.95 11.82
C ARG A 300 -13.87 24.78 12.40
N HIS A 301 -13.90 26.11 12.20
CA HIS A 301 -15.06 26.92 12.60
C HIS A 301 -16.33 26.57 11.80
N ASN A 302 -16.15 26.06 10.58
CA ASN A 302 -17.20 25.47 9.77
C ASN A 302 -16.67 24.17 9.14
N PRO A 303 -16.55 23.06 9.88
CA PRO A 303 -15.80 21.88 9.44
C PRO A 303 -16.47 21.17 8.26
N ALA A 304 -17.71 21.54 7.90
CA ALA A 304 -18.46 20.92 6.81
C ALA A 304 -17.66 20.84 5.51
N TRP A 305 -16.85 21.86 5.15
CA TRP A 305 -16.04 21.86 3.92
C TRP A 305 -15.07 20.68 3.83
N MET A 306 -14.58 20.15 4.97
CA MET A 306 -13.66 19.01 5.06
C MET A 306 -14.34 17.68 4.74
N SER A 307 -15.67 17.66 4.57
CA SER A 307 -16.43 16.48 4.12
C SER A 307 -17.12 16.72 2.78
N LYS A 308 -16.71 17.76 2.04
CA LYS A 308 -17.21 18.08 0.71
C LYS A 308 -16.12 17.99 -0.35
N ALA A 309 -16.49 17.53 -1.54
CA ALA A 309 -15.62 17.53 -2.70
C ALA A 309 -16.35 18.08 -3.93
N LEU A 310 -15.58 18.54 -4.91
CA LEU A 310 -16.07 18.98 -6.22
C LEU A 310 -15.40 18.15 -7.31
N VAL A 311 -16.19 17.54 -8.17
CA VAL A 311 -15.72 16.80 -9.33
C VAL A 311 -16.26 17.42 -10.61
N VAL A 312 -15.38 17.88 -11.48
CA VAL A 312 -15.73 18.61 -12.71
C VAL A 312 -15.20 17.83 -13.90
N ALA A 313 -16.02 17.64 -14.94
CA ALA A 313 -15.55 16.94 -16.14
C ALA A 313 -16.27 17.30 -17.44
N GLY A 314 -15.57 17.16 -18.57
CA GLY A 314 -16.14 17.40 -19.90
C GLY A 314 -15.75 16.37 -20.95
N ASN A 315 -16.72 15.96 -21.77
CA ASN A 315 -16.59 14.99 -22.85
C ASN A 315 -16.39 15.64 -24.24
N TYR A 316 -15.77 16.82 -24.31
CA TYR A 316 -15.58 17.57 -25.56
C TYR A 316 -14.16 17.44 -26.10
N ALA A 317 -14.03 17.36 -27.42
CA ALA A 317 -12.78 17.55 -28.16
C ALA A 317 -13.05 18.39 -29.42
N GLU A 318 -12.01 18.99 -30.01
CA GLU A 318 -12.12 19.65 -31.31
C GLU A 318 -12.39 18.59 -32.42
N GLY A 319 -13.44 18.78 -33.23
CA GLY A 319 -13.85 17.84 -34.28
C GLY A 319 -15.17 17.10 -33.99
N ASN A 320 -15.41 15.97 -34.67
CA ASN A 320 -16.66 15.20 -34.56
C ASN A 320 -16.65 14.14 -33.44
N LEU A 321 -15.52 13.92 -32.76
CA LEU A 321 -15.38 12.87 -31.75
C LEU A 321 -15.55 13.45 -30.34
N GLN A 322 -16.57 13.00 -29.61
CA GLN A 322 -16.79 13.36 -28.20
C GLN A 322 -16.19 12.28 -27.29
N PRO A 323 -15.09 12.55 -26.56
CA PRO A 323 -14.52 11.57 -25.65
C PRO A 323 -15.48 11.31 -24.48
N ALA A 324 -16.12 10.14 -24.41
CA ALA A 324 -17.07 9.82 -23.33
C ALA A 324 -16.41 9.56 -21.96
N THR A 325 -15.09 9.38 -21.93
CA THR A 325 -14.35 8.80 -20.81
C THR A 325 -13.99 9.76 -19.66
N PRO A 326 -13.75 11.09 -19.84
CA PRO A 326 -13.46 11.99 -18.71
C PRO A 326 -14.59 12.04 -17.67
N VAL A 327 -15.85 12.14 -18.13
CA VAL A 327 -17.01 12.13 -17.22
C VAL A 327 -17.18 10.77 -16.56
N ARG A 328 -16.96 9.66 -17.29
CA ARG A 328 -17.03 8.30 -16.71
C ARG A 328 -16.03 8.13 -15.56
N MET A 329 -14.76 8.49 -15.78
CA MET A 329 -13.72 8.45 -14.74
C MET A 329 -14.06 9.35 -13.54
N SER A 330 -14.66 10.51 -13.80
CA SER A 330 -15.04 11.46 -12.76
C SER A 330 -16.24 10.99 -11.92
N ARG A 331 -17.16 10.20 -12.50
CA ARG A 331 -18.21 9.54 -11.72
C ARG A 331 -17.62 8.51 -10.75
N TRP A 332 -16.61 7.75 -11.18
CA TRP A 332 -15.85 6.84 -10.30
C TRP A 332 -15.20 7.60 -9.13
N ILE A 333 -14.51 8.73 -9.39
CA ILE A 333 -13.93 9.56 -8.31
C ILE A 333 -15.01 9.99 -7.30
N ARG A 334 -16.17 10.42 -7.79
CA ARG A 334 -17.28 10.82 -6.92
C ARG A 334 -17.69 9.70 -5.98
N GLU A 335 -17.79 8.47 -6.47
CA GLU A 335 -18.15 7.31 -5.64
C GLU A 335 -17.09 7.04 -4.59
N ARG A 336 -15.79 7.07 -4.96
CA ARG A 336 -14.70 6.88 -4.00
C ARG A 336 -14.70 7.91 -2.87
N PHE A 337 -15.07 9.16 -3.15
CA PHE A 337 -15.27 10.16 -2.08
C PHE A 337 -16.44 9.80 -1.15
N LEU A 338 -17.57 9.35 -1.71
CA LEU A 338 -18.73 8.93 -0.90
C LEU A 338 -18.40 7.69 -0.05
N ASP A 339 -17.68 6.72 -0.61
CA ASP A 339 -17.20 5.51 0.08
C ASP A 339 -16.24 5.87 1.23
N ALA A 340 -15.40 6.88 1.03
CA ALA A 340 -14.52 7.43 2.06
C ALA A 340 -15.25 8.25 3.15
N GLY A 341 -16.57 8.46 3.02
CA GLY A 341 -17.44 9.10 4.01
C GLY A 341 -17.73 10.58 3.79
N TYR A 342 -17.51 11.11 2.57
CA TYR A 342 -17.86 12.50 2.27
C TYR A 342 -19.37 12.69 2.24
N THR A 343 -19.84 13.79 2.82
CA THR A 343 -21.28 14.06 2.99
C THR A 343 -21.89 14.74 1.76
N GLN A 344 -21.07 15.37 0.92
CA GLN A 344 -21.50 16.04 -0.31
C GLN A 344 -20.38 15.98 -1.35
N VAL A 345 -20.69 15.50 -2.56
CA VAL A 345 -19.77 15.55 -3.70
C VAL A 345 -20.51 16.20 -4.87
N ASP A 346 -20.20 17.48 -5.10
CA ASP A 346 -20.80 18.23 -6.20
C ASP A 346 -20.19 17.80 -7.53
N THR A 347 -21.03 17.70 -8.56
CA THR A 347 -20.59 17.36 -9.91
C THR A 347 -20.97 18.44 -10.90
N VAL A 348 -20.03 18.82 -11.77
CA VAL A 348 -20.32 19.68 -12.92
C VAL A 348 -19.81 18.98 -14.18
N PHE A 349 -20.71 18.30 -14.89
CA PHE A 349 -20.39 17.53 -16.09
C PHE A 349 -20.87 18.20 -17.36
N TYR A 350 -20.04 18.22 -18.40
CA TYR A 350 -20.39 18.67 -19.75
C TYR A 350 -20.34 17.53 -20.76
N PRO A 351 -21.44 17.25 -21.48
CA PRO A 351 -22.81 17.72 -21.23
C PRO A 351 -23.38 17.19 -19.88
N PRO A 352 -24.48 17.77 -19.35
CA PRO A 352 -25.29 18.85 -19.95
C PRO A 352 -24.88 20.27 -19.53
N SER A 353 -23.92 20.43 -18.61
CA SER A 353 -23.65 21.72 -17.97
C SER A 353 -22.85 22.65 -18.89
N TYR A 354 -23.53 23.57 -19.58
CA TYR A 354 -22.91 24.62 -20.38
C TYR A 354 -23.37 26.02 -19.91
N PRO A 355 -22.46 26.98 -19.66
CA PRO A 355 -21.00 26.83 -19.58
C PRO A 355 -20.52 26.20 -18.25
N GLY A 356 -21.41 25.96 -17.27
CA GLY A 356 -21.09 25.33 -15.98
C GLY A 356 -20.33 26.18 -14.95
N THR A 357 -19.79 27.33 -15.37
CA THR A 357 -18.98 28.25 -14.56
C THR A 357 -19.59 28.62 -13.20
N SER A 358 -20.89 28.98 -13.16
CA SER A 358 -21.56 29.40 -11.93
C SER A 358 -21.73 28.26 -10.92
N LEU A 359 -21.90 27.03 -11.39
CA LEU A 359 -21.98 25.84 -10.54
C LEU A 359 -20.62 25.56 -9.89
N ILE A 360 -19.54 25.67 -10.67
CA ILE A 360 -18.16 25.53 -10.18
C ILE A 360 -17.87 26.61 -9.12
N GLN A 361 -18.15 27.88 -9.42
CA GLN A 361 -17.98 28.99 -8.47
C GLN A 361 -18.79 28.78 -7.19
N SER A 362 -20.06 28.37 -7.31
CA SER A 362 -20.92 28.12 -6.16
C SER A 362 -20.35 27.01 -5.25
N SER A 363 -19.84 25.93 -5.84
CA SER A 363 -19.26 24.82 -5.09
C SER A 363 -17.94 25.21 -4.40
N ILE A 364 -17.08 25.99 -5.07
CA ILE A 364 -15.86 26.53 -4.46
C ILE A 364 -16.21 27.47 -3.29
N ASN A 365 -17.19 28.36 -3.48
CA ASN A 365 -17.58 29.39 -2.49
C ASN A 365 -18.21 28.82 -1.22
N GLN A 366 -18.85 27.66 -1.27
CA GLN A 366 -19.38 26.98 -0.07
C GLN A 366 -18.28 26.22 0.72
N GLY A 367 -17.06 26.12 0.17
CA GLY A 367 -15.95 25.36 0.71
C GLY A 367 -16.00 23.87 0.37
N VAL A 368 -14.91 23.36 -0.21
CA VAL A 368 -14.66 21.94 -0.51
C VAL A 368 -13.23 21.57 -0.16
N GLN A 369 -12.97 20.32 0.21
CA GLN A 369 -11.64 19.82 0.58
C GLN A 369 -10.82 19.41 -0.63
N TYR A 370 -11.48 18.85 -1.64
CA TYR A 370 -10.85 18.36 -2.86
C TYR A 370 -11.58 18.85 -4.09
N ILE A 371 -10.82 19.16 -5.13
CA ILE A 371 -11.33 19.46 -6.47
C ILE A 371 -10.62 18.57 -7.48
N SER A 372 -11.40 17.88 -8.30
CA SER A 372 -10.90 17.14 -9.46
C SER A 372 -11.43 17.74 -10.75
N TYR A 373 -10.56 17.90 -11.75
CA TYR A 373 -10.96 18.24 -13.11
C TYR A 373 -10.38 17.26 -14.13
N ARG A 374 -11.25 16.74 -15.02
CA ARG A 374 -10.89 15.95 -16.21
C ARG A 374 -11.64 16.44 -17.44
N GLY A 375 -10.94 16.72 -18.54
CA GLY A 375 -11.60 17.20 -19.75
C GLY A 375 -10.60 17.88 -20.67
N TRP A 376 -10.89 19.12 -21.05
CA TRP A 376 -10.01 19.98 -21.85
C TRP A 376 -9.65 21.29 -21.13
N GLY A 377 -8.45 21.79 -21.32
CA GLY A 377 -7.89 22.93 -20.59
C GLY A 377 -6.68 23.53 -21.28
N ASP A 378 -6.24 24.67 -20.80
CA ASP A 378 -4.93 25.26 -21.13
C ASP A 378 -4.40 26.07 -19.93
N ALA A 379 -3.29 26.80 -20.11
CA ALA A 379 -2.71 27.66 -19.07
C ALA A 379 -3.65 28.72 -18.48
N ASN A 380 -4.77 29.06 -19.14
CA ASN A 380 -5.78 30.01 -18.65
C ASN A 380 -6.87 29.34 -17.81
N GLY A 381 -7.06 28.03 -17.93
CA GLY A 381 -7.99 27.23 -17.14
C GLY A 381 -8.75 26.17 -17.92
N TRP A 382 -9.95 25.85 -17.45
CA TRP A 382 -10.79 24.76 -17.96
C TRP A 382 -11.78 25.26 -19.00
N HIS A 383 -11.96 24.51 -20.10
CA HIS A 383 -12.81 24.95 -21.21
C HIS A 383 -14.22 24.38 -21.18
N TYR A 384 -14.38 23.11 -20.78
CA TYR A 384 -15.66 22.43 -20.80
C TYR A 384 -15.82 21.52 -19.58
N PRO A 385 -16.64 21.90 -18.58
CA PRO A 385 -17.28 23.20 -18.43
C PRO A 385 -16.27 24.35 -18.28
N LEU A 386 -16.64 25.55 -18.72
CA LEU A 386 -15.77 26.73 -18.75
C LEU A 386 -15.50 27.25 -17.34
N PHE A 387 -14.23 27.38 -16.98
CA PHE A 387 -13.77 27.99 -15.74
C PHE A 387 -12.31 28.45 -15.87
N HIS A 388 -12.12 29.73 -16.19
CA HIS A 388 -10.81 30.35 -16.38
C HIS A 388 -10.39 31.21 -15.18
N MET A 389 -9.17 31.72 -15.22
CA MET A 389 -8.60 32.63 -14.22
C MET A 389 -9.53 33.79 -13.85
N ASP A 390 -10.20 34.43 -14.81
CA ASP A 390 -11.17 35.52 -14.54
C ASP A 390 -12.38 35.07 -13.72
N ASN A 391 -12.75 33.79 -13.79
CA ASN A 391 -13.82 33.21 -12.97
C ASN A 391 -13.29 32.79 -11.60
N LEU A 392 -12.06 32.27 -11.55
CA LEU A 392 -11.38 31.87 -10.33
C LEU A 392 -11.20 33.04 -9.36
N ILE A 393 -10.77 34.21 -9.85
CA ILE A 393 -10.58 35.40 -8.98
C ILE A 393 -11.90 35.95 -8.39
N GLN A 394 -13.05 35.51 -8.90
CA GLN A 394 -14.37 35.87 -8.37
C GLN A 394 -14.86 34.87 -7.30
N THR A 395 -14.13 33.79 -7.06
CA THR A 395 -14.44 32.86 -5.97
C THR A 395 -14.06 33.44 -4.61
N ASN A 396 -14.73 32.96 -3.57
CA ASN A 396 -14.54 33.36 -2.19
C ASN A 396 -14.50 32.12 -1.29
N ASN A 397 -13.35 31.49 -1.22
CA ASN A 397 -13.09 30.30 -0.39
C ASN A 397 -12.04 30.60 0.70
N VAL A 398 -12.17 31.77 1.34
CA VAL A 398 -11.25 32.20 2.40
C VAL A 398 -11.27 31.19 3.55
N ASN A 399 -10.09 30.73 3.97
CA ASN A 399 -9.82 29.69 4.97
C ASN A 399 -10.25 28.26 4.60
N THR A 400 -10.93 28.03 3.47
CA THR A 400 -11.29 26.70 2.97
C THR A 400 -10.50 26.39 1.71
N THR A 401 -9.22 26.10 1.87
CA THR A 401 -8.27 25.91 0.76
C THR A 401 -8.21 24.44 0.31
N PRO A 402 -8.86 24.06 -0.81
CA PRO A 402 -8.84 22.68 -1.29
C PRO A 402 -7.46 22.23 -1.76
N ILE A 403 -7.33 20.93 -1.98
CA ILE A 403 -6.32 20.33 -2.86
C ILE A 403 -6.93 20.16 -4.25
N VAL A 404 -6.23 20.60 -5.29
CA VAL A 404 -6.72 20.61 -6.68
C VAL A 404 -5.91 19.64 -7.55
N TYR A 405 -6.60 18.63 -8.08
CA TYR A 405 -6.10 17.74 -9.11
C TYR A 405 -6.65 18.19 -10.47
N SER A 406 -5.88 18.99 -11.20
CA SER A 406 -6.23 19.48 -12.53
C SER A 406 -5.50 18.63 -13.57
N ILE A 407 -6.01 17.42 -13.78
CA ILE A 407 -5.38 16.41 -14.63
C ILE A 407 -5.84 16.67 -16.07
N VAL A 408 -5.37 17.77 -16.65
CA VAL A 408 -5.71 18.22 -18.00
C VAL A 408 -4.63 19.12 -18.58
N CYS A 409 -4.59 19.18 -19.91
CA CYS A 409 -3.71 19.99 -20.73
C CYS A 409 -3.29 21.34 -20.10
N ASN A 410 -1.98 21.54 -19.96
CA ASN A 410 -1.26 22.80 -19.71
C ASN A 410 -1.66 23.57 -18.42
N THR A 411 -2.54 23.04 -17.58
CA THR A 411 -3.00 23.76 -16.37
C THR A 411 -1.94 23.86 -15.27
N GLY A 412 -0.89 23.03 -15.33
CA GLY A 412 0.28 23.07 -14.45
C GLY A 412 1.54 23.64 -15.09
N ASP A 413 1.45 24.28 -16.26
CA ASP A 413 2.60 24.83 -16.99
C ASP A 413 3.04 26.19 -16.41
N PHE A 414 3.88 26.15 -15.38
CA PHE A 414 4.47 27.34 -14.75
C PHE A 414 5.61 27.98 -15.56
N ALA A 415 5.94 27.45 -16.75
CA ALA A 415 6.87 28.07 -17.69
C ALA A 415 6.16 28.68 -18.91
N ASN A 416 4.82 28.66 -18.91
CA ASN A 416 4.03 29.17 -20.01
C ASN A 416 4.20 30.69 -20.21
N SER A 417 3.89 31.17 -21.41
CA SER A 417 3.75 32.60 -21.68
C SER A 417 2.62 33.27 -20.88
N VAL A 418 1.61 32.50 -20.45
CA VAL A 418 0.57 32.91 -19.50
C VAL A 418 1.15 32.83 -18.08
N SER A 419 1.53 33.99 -17.51
CA SER A 419 2.06 34.09 -16.16
C SER A 419 1.28 35.12 -15.32
N PRO A 420 0.73 34.75 -14.14
CA PRO A 420 0.70 33.37 -13.62
C PRO A 420 -0.21 32.47 -14.47
N SER A 421 0.21 31.22 -14.66
CA SER A 421 -0.63 30.15 -15.20
C SER A 421 -1.78 29.81 -14.24
N PHE A 422 -2.74 29.01 -14.69
CA PHE A 422 -3.93 28.66 -13.92
C PHE A 422 -3.60 28.04 -12.57
N GLY A 423 -2.69 27.07 -12.52
CA GLY A 423 -2.23 26.45 -11.27
C GLY A 423 -1.49 27.43 -10.35
N GLU A 424 -0.64 28.29 -10.90
CA GLU A 424 0.05 29.33 -10.12
C GLU A 424 -0.94 30.33 -9.52
N LYS A 425 -1.97 30.69 -10.28
CA LYS A 425 -3.00 31.61 -9.78
C LYS A 425 -3.77 31.01 -8.62
N TRP A 426 -4.19 29.76 -8.75
CA TRP A 426 -4.83 28.98 -7.69
C TRP A 426 -4.03 29.00 -6.38
N MET A 427 -2.71 28.81 -6.50
CA MET A 427 -1.80 28.77 -5.35
C MET A 427 -1.54 30.15 -4.74
N THR A 428 -1.42 31.21 -5.55
CA THR A 428 -1.05 32.57 -5.06
C THR A 428 -2.21 33.37 -4.48
N MET A 429 -3.46 32.90 -4.65
CA MET A 429 -4.65 33.56 -4.11
C MET A 429 -4.66 33.68 -2.57
N GLY A 430 -5.27 34.76 -2.09
CA GLY A 430 -5.44 35.07 -0.67
C GLY A 430 -4.29 35.89 -0.09
N THR A 431 -4.15 35.83 1.23
CA THR A 431 -3.08 36.51 1.99
C THR A 431 -2.59 35.60 3.11
N ALA A 432 -1.44 35.91 3.70
CA ALA A 432 -0.95 35.20 4.89
C ALA A 432 -1.97 35.17 6.05
N ALA A 433 -2.74 36.25 6.25
CA ALA A 433 -3.77 36.33 7.29
C ALA A 433 -5.05 35.57 6.91
N ASN A 434 -5.50 35.73 5.67
CA ASN A 434 -6.73 35.14 5.12
C ASN A 434 -6.35 34.30 3.89
N PRO A 435 -5.94 33.03 4.06
CA PRO A 435 -5.62 32.15 2.95
C PRO A 435 -6.86 31.95 2.05
N GLY A 436 -6.64 31.84 0.73
CA GLY A 436 -7.68 31.56 -0.26
C GLY A 436 -7.10 30.76 -1.44
N GLY A 437 -7.88 30.45 -2.47
CA GLY A 437 -7.42 29.54 -3.53
C GLY A 437 -7.16 28.13 -3.00
N CYS A 438 -6.12 27.44 -3.43
CA CYS A 438 -5.82 26.06 -2.99
C CYS A 438 -4.54 25.97 -2.17
N VAL A 439 -4.38 24.89 -1.39
CA VAL A 439 -3.15 24.59 -0.62
C VAL A 439 -2.17 23.73 -1.43
N ALA A 440 -2.68 22.93 -2.36
CA ALA A 440 -1.88 22.17 -3.31
C ALA A 440 -2.57 22.10 -4.67
N PHE A 441 -1.75 22.04 -5.71
CA PHE A 441 -2.18 21.92 -7.10
C PHE A 441 -1.23 20.98 -7.83
N VAL A 442 -1.79 20.04 -8.60
CA VAL A 442 -1.05 19.21 -9.56
C VAL A 442 -1.73 19.28 -10.92
N GLY A 443 -0.91 19.42 -11.96
CA GLY A 443 -1.34 19.39 -13.36
C GLY A 443 -0.15 19.22 -14.30
N PRO A 444 -0.39 18.77 -15.54
CA PRO A 444 0.66 18.64 -16.55
C PRO A 444 1.02 19.98 -17.19
N SER A 445 2.25 20.09 -17.70
CA SER A 445 2.68 21.17 -18.60
C SER A 445 2.24 20.97 -20.06
N ASP A 446 2.16 19.70 -20.51
CA ASP A 446 1.69 19.24 -21.84
C ASP A 446 0.33 19.84 -22.25
N LEU A 447 0.23 20.43 -23.45
CA LEU A 447 -1.02 20.95 -24.04
C LEU A 447 -1.82 19.86 -24.79
N HIS A 448 -1.19 18.76 -25.18
CA HIS A 448 -1.77 17.70 -26.01
C HIS A 448 -1.95 16.37 -25.25
N THR A 449 -2.32 16.47 -23.97
CA THR A 449 -2.44 15.29 -23.11
C THR A 449 -3.43 14.26 -23.63
N LYS A 450 -3.16 12.96 -23.40
CA LYS A 450 -4.02 11.88 -23.88
C LYS A 450 -4.91 11.35 -22.75
N THR A 451 -6.21 11.31 -23.01
CA THR A 451 -7.23 10.89 -22.03
C THR A 451 -7.00 9.51 -21.43
N LYS A 452 -6.50 8.54 -22.21
CA LYS A 452 -6.24 7.17 -21.75
C LYS A 452 -5.23 7.13 -20.59
N TYR A 453 -4.09 7.80 -20.76
CA TYR A 453 -3.02 7.86 -19.75
C TYR A 453 -3.45 8.70 -18.54
N ASN A 454 -4.08 9.85 -18.77
CA ASN A 454 -4.56 10.71 -17.69
C ASN A 454 -5.60 10.03 -16.79
N ASN A 455 -6.40 9.09 -17.31
CA ASN A 455 -7.35 8.33 -16.49
C ASN A 455 -6.62 7.42 -15.49
N ALA A 456 -5.60 6.69 -15.94
CA ALA A 456 -4.77 5.84 -15.06
C ALA A 456 -4.01 6.68 -14.01
N ILE A 457 -3.44 7.82 -14.41
CA ILE A 457 -2.78 8.74 -13.47
C ILE A 457 -3.77 9.22 -12.40
N SER A 458 -4.97 9.61 -12.84
CA SER A 458 -6.02 10.09 -11.94
C SER A 458 -6.50 9.00 -10.98
N SER A 459 -6.76 7.78 -11.45
CA SER A 459 -7.18 6.69 -10.54
C SER A 459 -6.12 6.36 -9.50
N GLY A 460 -4.84 6.29 -9.89
CA GLY A 460 -3.74 6.06 -8.96
C GLY A 460 -3.64 7.15 -7.89
N MET A 461 -3.72 8.43 -8.28
CA MET A 461 -3.70 9.56 -7.34
C MET A 461 -4.85 9.52 -6.33
N PHE A 462 -6.09 9.29 -6.78
CA PHE A 462 -7.26 9.27 -5.90
C PHE A 462 -7.32 8.00 -5.03
N SER A 463 -6.99 6.83 -5.58
CA SER A 463 -6.93 5.57 -4.83
C SER A 463 -5.86 5.61 -3.75
N SER A 464 -4.71 6.23 -4.02
CA SER A 464 -3.60 6.39 -3.07
C SER A 464 -4.10 6.90 -1.72
N PHE A 465 -4.85 8.01 -1.71
CA PHE A 465 -5.35 8.56 -0.44
C PHE A 465 -6.75 8.04 -0.06
N LEU A 466 -7.68 7.80 -0.98
CA LEU A 466 -9.02 7.37 -0.58
C LEU A 466 -9.07 5.90 -0.12
N GLN A 467 -8.24 5.04 -0.69
CA GLN A 467 -8.28 3.59 -0.50
C GLN A 467 -7.02 3.03 0.20
N HIS A 468 -5.81 3.55 -0.10
CA HIS A 468 -4.55 2.99 0.43
C HIS A 468 -3.97 3.74 1.65
N ASP A 469 -4.71 4.71 2.19
CA ASP A 469 -4.31 5.51 3.36
C ASP A 469 -2.98 6.29 3.19
N ASN A 470 -2.51 6.51 1.95
CA ASN A 470 -1.36 7.36 1.67
C ASN A 470 -1.76 8.83 1.82
N ARG A 471 -1.18 9.54 2.79
CA ARG A 471 -1.59 10.91 3.17
C ARG A 471 -0.54 11.97 2.84
N ILE A 472 0.45 11.65 2.02
CA ILE A 472 1.51 12.58 1.62
C ILE A 472 1.29 12.94 0.16
N PHE A 473 1.13 14.24 -0.14
CA PHE A 473 0.76 14.70 -1.48
C PHE A 473 1.73 14.22 -2.57
N GLY A 474 3.05 14.33 -2.36
CA GLY A 474 4.07 13.85 -3.29
C GLY A 474 3.96 12.36 -3.60
N THR A 475 3.71 11.53 -2.57
CA THR A 475 3.48 10.09 -2.74
C THR A 475 2.23 9.83 -3.58
N THR A 476 1.12 10.58 -3.38
CA THR A 476 -0.09 10.39 -4.21
C THR A 476 0.17 10.68 -5.69
N VAL A 477 1.00 11.67 -6.00
CA VAL A 477 1.36 12.02 -7.38
C VAL A 477 2.24 10.93 -8.01
N LEU A 478 3.20 10.39 -7.26
CA LEU A 478 3.99 9.25 -7.71
C LEU A 478 3.12 8.00 -7.92
N ASP A 479 2.20 7.68 -7.00
CA ASP A 479 1.29 6.54 -7.14
C ASP A 479 0.44 6.60 -8.42
N GLY A 480 0.05 7.80 -8.86
CA GLY A 480 -0.57 8.02 -10.17
C GLY A 480 0.36 7.69 -11.34
N LYS A 481 1.62 8.12 -11.27
CA LYS A 481 2.65 7.77 -12.28
C LYS A 481 2.92 6.26 -12.29
N LEU A 482 2.92 5.60 -11.14
CA LEU A 482 3.07 4.14 -11.03
C LEU A 482 1.84 3.39 -11.56
N GLU A 483 0.64 3.92 -11.36
CA GLU A 483 -0.59 3.36 -11.95
C GLU A 483 -0.53 3.40 -13.48
N LEU A 484 -0.03 4.51 -14.04
CA LEU A 484 0.27 4.61 -15.47
C LEU A 484 1.31 3.56 -15.90
N TYR A 485 2.40 3.42 -15.16
CA TYR A 485 3.45 2.44 -15.47
C TYR A 485 2.89 1.01 -15.52
N GLN A 486 2.05 0.62 -14.55
CA GLN A 486 1.45 -0.72 -14.46
C GLN A 486 0.45 -1.00 -15.57
N ASN A 487 -0.44 -0.04 -15.89
CA ASN A 487 -1.49 -0.26 -16.88
C ASN A 487 -1.01 -0.19 -18.34
N TYR A 488 0.22 0.28 -18.60
CA TYR A 488 0.76 0.38 -19.96
C TYR A 488 2.13 -0.29 -20.12
N PRO A 489 2.21 -1.63 -19.90
CA PRO A 489 3.47 -2.36 -19.94
C PRO A 489 4.17 -2.29 -21.31
N LEU A 490 3.42 -2.13 -22.40
CA LEU A 490 3.94 -2.02 -23.77
C LEU A 490 4.36 -0.59 -24.18
N ASN A 491 4.31 0.41 -23.28
CA ASN A 491 4.63 1.81 -23.59
C ASN A 491 5.62 2.45 -22.60
N ARG A 492 6.59 1.68 -22.09
CA ARG A 492 7.52 2.11 -21.02
C ARG A 492 8.87 2.65 -21.51
N GLY A 493 9.10 2.70 -22.83
CA GLY A 493 10.37 3.15 -23.40
C GLY A 493 10.68 4.62 -23.06
N PRO A 494 11.96 5.04 -23.14
CA PRO A 494 12.40 6.37 -22.73
C PRO A 494 11.78 7.52 -23.53
N ASN A 495 11.27 7.24 -24.73
CA ASN A 495 10.58 8.22 -25.59
C ASN A 495 9.06 7.95 -25.68
N ASP A 496 8.52 7.03 -24.88
CA ASP A 496 7.08 6.74 -24.85
C ASP A 496 6.33 7.65 -23.87
N TYR A 497 5.00 7.61 -23.95
CA TYR A 497 4.12 8.41 -23.09
C TYR A 497 4.22 8.09 -21.60
N VAL A 498 4.63 6.87 -21.19
CA VAL A 498 4.85 6.59 -19.76
C VAL A 498 6.02 7.42 -19.23
N ALA A 499 7.19 7.34 -19.87
CA ALA A 499 8.36 8.14 -19.48
C ALA A 499 8.07 9.65 -19.52
N PHE A 500 7.37 10.11 -20.56
CA PHE A 500 6.96 11.50 -20.71
C PHE A 500 6.10 12.00 -19.54
N TYR A 501 5.06 11.25 -19.14
CA TYR A 501 4.19 11.68 -18.04
C TYR A 501 4.83 11.61 -16.65
N PHE A 502 5.93 10.86 -16.48
CA PHE A 502 6.77 10.97 -15.28
C PHE A 502 7.48 12.33 -15.18
N ARG A 503 7.72 13.00 -16.31
CA ARG A 503 8.41 14.30 -16.41
C ARG A 503 7.45 15.48 -16.23
N VAL A 504 6.32 15.47 -16.95
CA VAL A 504 5.51 16.68 -17.16
C VAL A 504 4.39 16.90 -16.14
N TYR A 505 4.07 15.93 -15.28
CA TYR A 505 3.14 16.16 -14.15
C TYR A 505 3.86 16.86 -13.00
N ASN A 506 3.56 18.15 -12.82
CA ASN A 506 4.25 19.05 -11.92
C ASN A 506 3.42 19.39 -10.67
N MET A 507 4.11 19.50 -9.52
CA MET A 507 3.50 19.85 -8.23
C MET A 507 3.77 21.32 -7.91
N LEU A 508 2.73 22.16 -7.94
CA LEU A 508 2.82 23.57 -7.57
C LEU A 508 2.55 23.76 -6.09
N CYS A 509 3.24 23.02 -5.22
CA CYS A 509 3.03 23.08 -3.78
C CYS A 509 4.21 22.53 -2.99
N ASP A 510 4.03 22.41 -1.67
CA ASP A 510 4.90 21.63 -0.81
C ASP A 510 4.67 20.12 -1.06
N PRO A 511 5.67 19.38 -1.57
CA PRO A 511 5.51 17.96 -1.89
C PRO A 511 5.31 17.09 -0.63
N SER A 512 5.68 17.59 0.55
CA SER A 512 5.52 16.88 1.83
C SER A 512 4.17 17.14 2.51
N LEU A 513 3.26 17.90 1.86
CA LEU A 513 1.98 18.29 2.44
C LEU A 513 1.22 17.07 2.97
N LYS A 514 0.93 17.10 4.29
CA LYS A 514 0.06 16.11 4.93
C LYS A 514 -1.39 16.37 4.58
N MET A 515 -2.02 15.40 3.95
CA MET A 515 -3.40 15.47 3.46
C MET A 515 -4.38 14.98 4.54
N TRP A 516 -5.50 15.68 4.65
CA TRP A 516 -6.63 15.31 5.51
C TRP A 516 -7.71 14.65 4.67
N VAL A 517 -8.28 13.53 5.14
CA VAL A 517 -9.45 12.91 4.53
C VAL A 517 -10.58 12.97 5.54
N GLY A 518 -11.54 13.86 5.29
CA GLY A 518 -12.52 14.24 6.30
C GLY A 518 -11.97 15.29 7.28
N GLU A 519 -12.72 15.51 8.34
CA GLU A 519 -12.26 16.31 9.48
C GLU A 519 -11.19 15.52 10.26
N PRO A 520 -10.03 16.12 10.57
CA PRO A 520 -9.01 15.47 11.37
C PRO A 520 -9.50 15.25 12.81
N LEU A 521 -9.10 14.14 13.40
CA LEU A 521 -9.48 13.77 14.75
C LEU A 521 -8.65 14.53 15.79
N ASP A 522 -9.25 14.82 16.94
CA ASP A 522 -8.51 15.33 18.09
C ASP A 522 -7.63 14.22 18.69
N MET A 523 -6.43 14.60 19.14
CA MET A 523 -5.51 13.70 19.80
C MET A 523 -5.60 13.87 21.31
N GLU A 524 -5.93 12.79 22.03
CA GLU A 524 -5.96 12.78 23.49
C GLU A 524 -4.67 12.16 24.05
N ILE A 525 -3.74 13.01 24.52
CA ILE A 525 -2.53 12.57 25.21
C ILE A 525 -2.67 12.86 26.70
N THR A 526 -2.58 11.82 27.53
CA THR A 526 -2.68 11.92 28.99
C THR A 526 -1.34 11.62 29.66
N GLY A 527 -1.08 12.23 30.82
CA GLY A 527 0.10 11.91 31.64
C GLY A 527 1.33 12.78 31.40
N LEU A 528 1.26 13.77 30.51
CA LEU A 528 2.30 14.79 30.39
C LEU A 528 2.33 15.70 31.63
N PRO A 529 3.52 16.05 32.14
CA PRO A 529 3.65 16.94 33.29
C PRO A 529 3.30 18.38 32.93
N ASN A 530 2.76 19.14 33.89
CA ASN A 530 2.42 20.56 33.72
C ASN A 530 3.64 21.49 33.76
N SER A 531 4.79 20.98 34.20
CA SER A 531 6.09 21.67 34.26
C SER A 531 7.21 20.64 34.27
N LEU A 532 8.39 21.00 33.76
CA LEU A 532 9.61 20.22 33.90
C LEU A 532 10.61 20.97 34.77
N ASP A 533 11.54 20.22 35.36
CA ASP A 533 12.71 20.80 36.00
C ASP A 533 13.92 20.68 35.06
N GLN A 534 14.81 21.67 35.08
CA GLN A 534 16.10 21.60 34.40
C GLN A 534 16.83 20.33 34.86
N GLY A 535 17.39 19.56 33.92
CA GLY A 535 17.88 18.21 34.21
C GLY A 535 16.94 17.08 33.78
N THR A 536 15.66 17.36 33.48
CA THR A 536 14.77 16.35 32.90
C THR A 536 15.34 15.89 31.55
N SER A 537 15.68 14.61 31.44
CA SER A 537 16.38 14.05 30.27
C SER A 537 15.46 13.41 29.25
N SER A 538 14.22 13.08 29.62
CA SER A 538 13.25 12.49 28.68
C SER A 538 11.80 12.59 29.14
N LEU A 539 10.88 12.38 28.20
CA LEU A 539 9.45 12.21 28.40
C LEU A 539 9.00 10.88 27.80
N GLU A 540 8.27 10.08 28.56
CA GLU A 540 7.70 8.83 28.07
C GLU A 540 6.28 9.03 27.53
N PHE A 541 6.00 8.38 26.41
CA PHE A 541 4.71 8.36 25.75
C PHE A 541 4.24 6.90 25.62
N VAL A 542 2.99 6.66 25.99
CA VAL A 542 2.31 5.36 25.83
C VAL A 542 1.06 5.60 24.98
N LEU A 543 1.18 5.37 23.68
CA LEU A 543 0.16 5.61 22.66
C LEU A 543 -0.04 4.32 21.82
N PRO A 544 -0.66 3.26 22.38
CA PRO A 544 -0.78 1.95 21.72
C PRO A 544 -1.57 1.96 20.41
N ASP A 545 -2.41 2.97 20.22
CA ASP A 545 -3.25 3.12 19.03
C ASP A 545 -2.68 4.12 18.01
N MET A 546 -1.42 4.56 18.17
CA MET A 546 -0.77 5.58 17.31
C MET A 546 0.62 5.15 16.85
N GLU A 547 0.74 3.90 16.41
CA GLU A 547 1.99 3.35 15.88
C GLU A 547 2.55 4.23 14.75
N GLY A 548 3.82 4.62 14.85
CA GLY A 548 4.49 5.50 13.89
C GLY A 548 4.28 7.01 14.13
N ALA A 549 3.52 7.44 15.14
CA ALA A 549 3.39 8.86 15.47
C ALA A 549 4.74 9.51 15.81
N ILE A 550 4.91 10.75 15.37
CA ILE A 550 6.16 11.51 15.51
C ILE A 550 6.04 12.45 16.71
N LEU A 551 7.03 12.39 17.60
CA LEU A 551 7.19 13.23 18.78
C LEU A 551 8.37 14.19 18.57
N THR A 552 8.19 15.47 18.89
CA THR A 552 9.27 16.46 18.85
C THR A 552 9.22 17.38 20.07
N SER A 553 10.40 17.87 20.47
CA SER A 553 10.53 18.97 21.43
C SER A 553 11.24 20.15 20.78
N THR A 554 10.68 21.34 20.91
CA THR A 554 11.23 22.57 20.35
C THR A 554 11.25 23.69 21.39
N LYS A 555 12.27 24.56 21.35
CA LYS A 555 12.34 25.77 22.18
C LYS A 555 12.95 26.90 21.35
N ASP A 556 12.41 28.10 21.48
CA ASP A 556 12.84 29.27 20.70
C ASP A 556 12.92 28.99 19.18
N ASN A 557 12.02 28.16 18.66
CA ASN A 557 11.98 27.69 17.26
C ASN A 557 13.15 26.80 16.81
N VAL A 558 13.98 26.33 17.74
CA VAL A 558 15.01 25.31 17.50
C VAL A 558 14.44 23.95 17.91
N SER A 559 14.51 22.97 17.00
CA SER A 559 14.15 21.59 17.33
C SER A 559 15.32 20.93 18.03
N PHE A 560 15.05 20.34 19.19
CA PHE A 560 16.07 19.69 20.00
C PHE A 560 16.07 18.19 19.75
N GLU A 561 14.89 17.55 19.79
CA GLU A 561 14.81 16.08 19.88
C GLU A 561 13.66 15.52 19.03
N TYR A 562 13.78 14.25 18.64
CA TYR A 562 12.83 13.49 17.83
C TYR A 562 12.68 12.08 18.40
N ALA A 563 11.45 11.59 18.48
CA ALA A 563 11.16 10.19 18.74
C ALA A 563 9.96 9.73 17.91
N ARG A 564 9.82 8.43 17.73
CA ARG A 564 8.68 7.83 17.01
C ARG A 564 8.08 6.72 17.86
N ILE A 565 6.75 6.69 17.94
CA ILE A 565 6.01 5.60 18.59
C ILE A 565 6.31 4.29 17.88
N ARG A 566 6.83 3.33 18.63
CA ARG A 566 7.04 1.95 18.22
C ARG A 566 6.48 1.00 19.28
N ASP A 567 5.77 -0.03 18.84
CA ASP A 567 5.03 -0.94 19.73
C ASP A 567 4.16 -0.19 20.75
N GLY A 568 3.57 0.93 20.31
CA GLY A 568 2.71 1.75 21.17
C GLY A 568 3.42 2.62 22.20
N ARG A 569 4.75 2.73 22.18
CA ARG A 569 5.51 3.54 23.15
C ARG A 569 6.64 4.33 22.48
N ALA A 570 7.07 5.41 23.11
CA ALA A 570 8.33 6.07 22.81
C ALA A 570 8.83 6.90 23.98
N THR A 571 10.14 7.10 24.03
CA THR A 571 10.80 8.04 24.94
C THR A 571 11.33 9.19 24.10
N LEU A 572 10.76 10.38 24.28
CA LEU A 572 11.24 11.61 23.67
C LEU A 572 12.38 12.17 24.53
N PRO A 573 13.62 12.25 24.02
CA PRO A 573 14.70 12.91 24.75
C PRO A 573 14.37 14.38 25.01
N ILE A 574 14.92 14.95 26.07
CA ILE A 574 14.78 16.36 26.44
C ILE A 574 16.18 16.90 26.77
N ASN A 575 16.49 18.09 26.25
CA ASN A 575 17.76 18.75 26.53
C ASN A 575 17.83 19.18 28.00
N THR A 576 18.66 18.51 28.80
CA THR A 576 18.77 18.74 30.25
C THR A 576 19.27 20.13 30.64
N GLU A 577 19.92 20.85 29.73
CA GLU A 577 20.42 22.21 29.97
C GLU A 577 19.36 23.29 29.76
N MET A 578 18.19 22.94 29.23
CA MET A 578 17.17 23.91 28.86
C MET A 578 16.41 24.46 30.08
N THR A 579 16.13 25.77 30.05
CA THR A 579 15.22 26.47 30.98
C THR A 579 14.22 27.33 30.20
N GLY A 580 13.08 27.67 30.76
CA GLY A 580 12.01 28.41 30.08
C GLY A 580 11.06 27.51 29.29
N ASP A 581 10.17 28.11 28.49
CA ASP A 581 9.07 27.39 27.84
C ASP A 581 9.56 26.48 26.71
N VAL A 582 9.10 25.22 26.75
CA VAL A 582 9.39 24.20 25.74
C VAL A 582 8.08 23.74 25.12
N THR A 583 8.05 23.65 23.79
CA THR A 583 6.91 23.12 23.06
C THR A 583 7.14 21.64 22.76
N ILE A 584 6.24 20.80 23.25
CA ILE A 584 6.16 19.38 22.90
C ILE A 584 5.06 19.21 21.85
N GLN A 585 5.38 18.51 20.76
CA GLN A 585 4.46 18.29 19.66
C GLN A 585 4.37 16.81 19.29
N VAL A 586 3.16 16.36 18.99
CA VAL A 586 2.89 15.02 18.44
C VAL A 586 2.11 15.16 17.14
N THR A 587 2.57 14.47 16.10
CA THR A 587 1.88 14.42 14.80
C THR A 587 1.60 12.98 14.38
N TYR A 588 0.40 12.75 13.85
CA TYR A 588 -0.05 11.44 13.37
C TYR A 588 -1.05 11.63 12.21
N PRO A 589 -1.07 10.77 11.17
CA PRO A 589 -1.93 10.95 10.01
C PRO A 589 -3.42 11.06 10.37
N ASN A 590 -4.11 12.03 9.77
CA ASN A 590 -5.53 12.33 10.02
C ASN A 590 -5.91 12.75 11.45
N TYR A 591 -4.93 13.15 12.28
CA TYR A 591 -5.14 13.81 13.57
C TYR A 591 -4.60 15.24 13.53
N GLU A 592 -5.31 16.16 14.16
CA GLU A 592 -4.75 17.50 14.39
C GLU A 592 -3.48 17.37 15.26
N PRO A 593 -2.39 18.09 14.93
CA PRO A 593 -1.19 18.07 15.74
C PRO A 593 -1.48 18.44 17.19
N TYR A 594 -1.08 17.57 18.13
CA TYR A 594 -1.12 17.90 19.55
C TYR A 594 0.09 18.78 19.87
N ILE A 595 -0.15 19.98 20.39
CA ILE A 595 0.90 20.95 20.71
C ILE A 595 0.68 21.45 22.14
N VAL A 596 1.66 21.24 23.01
CA VAL A 596 1.62 21.71 24.40
C VAL A 596 2.89 22.48 24.74
N ILE A 597 2.74 23.58 25.49
CA ILE A 597 3.86 24.32 26.05
C ILE A 597 4.03 23.88 27.51
N ILE A 598 5.22 23.40 27.84
CA ILE A 598 5.59 22.98 29.19
C ILE A 598 6.71 23.89 29.68
N PRO A 599 6.51 24.65 30.79
CA PRO A 599 7.55 25.48 31.37
C PRO A 599 8.64 24.61 32.01
N VAL A 600 9.91 24.90 31.71
CA VAL A 600 11.07 24.26 32.35
C VAL A 600 11.68 25.22 33.38
N SER A 601 11.58 24.87 34.67
CA SER A 601 12.12 25.68 35.76
C SER A 601 13.58 25.35 36.02
N ALA A 602 14.38 26.34 36.43
CA ALA A 602 15.73 26.06 36.93
C ALA A 602 15.63 25.09 38.12
N SER A 603 16.37 23.99 38.04
CA SER A 603 16.37 22.96 39.07
C SER A 603 17.43 23.27 40.11
N ASN A 604 17.15 22.94 41.36
CA ASN A 604 18.13 22.97 42.44
C ASN A 604 18.63 21.58 42.82
N ASN A 605 18.39 20.57 41.98
CA ASN A 605 18.68 19.17 42.25
C ASN A 605 19.82 18.61 41.40
N ILE A 606 20.19 17.36 41.70
CA ILE A 606 21.09 16.54 40.89
C ILE A 606 20.21 15.71 39.95
N ALA A 607 20.51 15.70 38.66
CA ALA A 607 19.73 14.97 37.66
C ALA A 607 20.62 14.12 36.73
N ILE A 608 20.02 13.14 36.06
CA ILE A 608 20.69 12.28 35.09
C ILE A 608 20.79 13.01 33.76
N THR A 609 22.00 13.25 33.25
CA THR A 609 22.23 13.88 31.95
C THR A 609 22.60 12.91 30.84
N ASN A 610 23.08 11.72 31.19
CA ASN A 610 23.38 10.66 30.23
C ASN A 610 23.24 9.28 30.89
N ILE A 611 22.92 8.27 30.09
CA ILE A 611 22.81 6.87 30.51
C ILE A 611 23.52 6.04 29.47
N GLU A 612 24.65 5.46 29.85
CA GLU A 612 25.45 4.56 29.03
C GLU A 612 25.31 3.13 29.54
N ILE A 613 25.07 2.18 28.65
CA ILE A 613 25.02 0.74 28.98
C ILE A 613 26.21 0.11 28.29
N ALA A 614 27.03 -0.62 29.04
CA ALA A 614 28.14 -1.39 28.49
C ALA A 614 27.60 -2.35 27.42
N ASN A 615 28.15 -2.27 26.20
CA ASN A 615 27.71 -3.01 25.01
C ASN A 615 26.31 -2.61 24.48
N GLY A 616 25.78 -1.45 24.89
CA GLY A 616 24.65 -0.77 24.25
C GLY A 616 23.24 -1.15 24.75
N MET A 617 23.00 -2.37 25.25
CA MET A 617 21.67 -2.81 25.73
C MET A 617 21.75 -3.81 26.90
N LEU A 618 20.64 -3.92 27.66
CA LEU A 618 20.47 -4.92 28.72
C LEU A 618 20.00 -6.24 28.12
N GLN A 619 20.67 -7.34 28.42
CA GLN A 619 20.44 -8.63 27.75
C GLN A 619 19.91 -9.69 28.73
N PRO A 620 18.81 -10.40 28.44
CA PRO A 620 18.32 -11.52 29.25
C PRO A 620 19.42 -12.54 29.54
N GLY A 621 19.59 -12.91 30.81
CA GLY A 621 20.62 -13.85 31.26
C GLY A 621 22.02 -13.26 31.50
N TYR A 622 22.26 -11.98 31.20
CA TYR A 622 23.57 -11.33 31.36
C TYR A 622 23.57 -10.25 32.45
N THR A 623 24.77 -9.87 32.86
CA THR A 623 25.03 -8.71 33.73
C THR A 623 25.78 -7.64 32.93
N SER A 624 25.24 -6.42 32.92
CA SER A 624 25.83 -5.28 32.23
C SER A 624 26.07 -4.12 33.19
N ASP A 625 27.14 -3.37 32.94
CA ASP A 625 27.39 -2.10 33.63
C ASP A 625 26.54 -0.99 33.00
N VAL A 626 25.77 -0.29 33.82
CA VAL A 626 24.95 0.87 33.47
C VAL A 626 25.56 2.09 34.16
N THR A 627 26.14 2.97 33.38
CA THR A 627 26.76 4.22 33.86
C THR A 627 25.78 5.38 33.69
N LEU A 628 25.47 6.04 34.80
CA LEU A 628 24.66 7.26 34.83
C LEU A 628 25.58 8.46 35.01
N THR A 629 25.54 9.42 34.09
CA THR A 629 26.18 10.73 34.29
C THR A 629 25.21 11.63 35.04
N LEU A 630 25.61 12.05 36.24
CA LEU A 630 24.87 12.97 37.10
C LEU A 630 25.44 14.37 36.95
N LYS A 631 24.57 15.38 36.88
CA LYS A 631 24.93 16.80 36.96
C LYS A 631 24.20 17.48 38.09
N ASN A 632 24.91 18.33 38.82
CA ASN A 632 24.33 19.18 39.85
C ASN A 632 23.91 20.55 39.28
N TYR A 633 22.60 20.79 39.20
CA TYR A 633 22.03 22.08 38.78
C TYR A 633 21.80 23.03 39.97
N GLY A 634 21.93 22.55 41.21
CA GLY A 634 21.66 23.27 42.45
C GLY A 634 22.88 23.80 43.17
N THR A 635 22.85 23.84 44.49
CA THR A 635 23.98 24.29 45.33
C THR A 635 25.02 23.19 45.51
N ASP A 636 26.17 23.49 46.11
CA ASP A 636 27.13 22.45 46.49
C ASP A 636 26.50 21.41 47.43
N TYR A 637 26.57 20.13 47.04
CA TYR A 637 26.11 19.00 47.84
C TYR A 637 27.30 18.21 48.43
N SER A 638 27.22 17.85 49.71
CA SER A 638 28.24 17.05 50.40
C SER A 638 27.73 15.67 50.78
N GLY A 639 28.52 14.62 50.52
CA GLY A 639 28.15 13.25 50.91
C GLY A 639 26.97 12.70 50.11
N VAL A 640 26.90 13.03 48.81
CA VAL A 640 25.87 12.57 47.90
C VAL A 640 25.88 11.04 47.80
N THR A 641 24.72 10.43 47.91
CA THR A 641 24.50 8.99 47.67
C THR A 641 23.43 8.80 46.60
N ALA A 642 23.60 7.79 45.76
CA ALA A 642 22.74 7.47 44.64
C ALA A 642 22.28 6.01 44.77
N ASN A 643 20.98 5.78 44.93
CA ASN A 643 20.38 4.45 45.07
C ASN A 643 19.53 4.11 43.83
N LEU A 644 19.92 3.06 43.09
CA LEU A 644 19.19 2.62 41.90
C LEU A 644 18.34 1.38 42.21
N ALA A 645 17.06 1.44 41.88
CA ALA A 645 16.10 0.35 41.98
C ALA A 645 15.42 0.07 40.64
N SER A 646 14.86 -1.12 40.47
CA SER A 646 13.99 -1.47 39.34
C SER A 646 12.65 -2.00 39.84
N SER A 647 11.58 -1.66 39.12
CA SER A 647 10.24 -2.21 39.39
C SER A 647 9.94 -3.47 38.56
N ASN A 648 10.81 -3.79 37.60
CA ASN A 648 10.69 -4.99 36.78
C ASN A 648 11.19 -6.21 37.60
N PRO A 649 10.37 -7.26 37.78
CA PRO A 649 10.74 -8.44 38.57
C PRO A 649 11.88 -9.27 37.96
N ASN A 650 12.15 -9.09 36.66
CA ASN A 650 13.23 -9.74 35.92
C ASN A 650 14.56 -8.98 36.01
N ILE A 651 14.64 -7.86 36.76
CA ILE A 651 15.86 -7.06 36.90
C ILE A 651 16.38 -7.12 38.34
N SER A 652 17.68 -7.31 38.49
CA SER A 652 18.38 -7.23 39.77
C SER A 652 19.63 -6.37 39.68
N ILE A 653 19.96 -5.63 40.74
CA ILE A 653 21.06 -4.66 40.77
C ILE A 653 21.96 -4.99 41.96
N SER A 654 23.21 -5.38 41.69
CA SER A 654 24.09 -5.94 42.73
C SER A 654 24.76 -4.89 43.62
N ASN A 655 24.93 -3.67 43.10
CA ASN A 655 25.55 -2.52 43.75
C ASN A 655 24.62 -1.30 43.72
N ALA A 656 23.35 -1.52 44.06
CA ALA A 656 22.28 -0.52 44.02
C ALA A 656 22.60 0.78 44.78
N ASP A 657 23.38 0.72 45.86
CA ASP A 657 23.82 1.89 46.62
C ASP A 657 25.22 2.36 46.22
N GLN A 658 25.33 3.60 45.74
CA GLN A 658 26.61 4.23 45.37
C GLN A 658 26.87 5.50 46.20
N ASN A 659 28.13 5.69 46.60
CA ASN A 659 28.58 6.91 47.27
C ASN A 659 29.29 7.82 46.26
N VAL A 660 28.66 8.93 45.93
CA VAL A 660 29.11 9.91 44.94
C VAL A 660 30.06 10.95 45.57
N GLY A 661 29.97 11.17 46.89
CA GLY A 661 30.84 12.10 47.60
C GLY A 661 30.39 13.56 47.49
N ASN A 662 31.31 14.51 47.28
CA ASN A 662 30.95 15.93 47.19
C ASN A 662 30.76 16.32 45.73
N LEU A 663 29.63 16.94 45.40
CA LEU A 663 29.30 17.41 44.07
C LEU A 663 29.03 18.92 44.12
N ALA A 664 29.98 19.72 43.63
CA ALA A 664 29.85 21.17 43.55
C ALA A 664 28.73 21.57 42.56
N ASN A 665 28.22 22.80 42.69
CA ASN A 665 27.36 23.41 41.68
C ASN A 665 28.00 23.31 40.28
N ASP A 666 27.19 22.99 39.27
CA ASP A 666 27.57 22.77 37.87
C ASP A 666 28.53 21.60 37.59
N ALA A 667 28.96 20.85 38.62
CA ALA A 667 29.83 19.69 38.44
C ALA A 667 29.05 18.47 37.91
N THR A 668 29.73 17.67 37.09
CA THR A 668 29.26 16.37 36.59
C THR A 668 30.08 15.22 37.17
N THR A 669 29.47 14.06 37.34
CA THR A 669 30.13 12.84 37.81
C THR A 669 29.42 11.60 37.29
N ASP A 670 30.18 10.52 37.05
CA ASP A 670 29.62 9.26 36.58
C ASP A 670 29.47 8.26 37.73
N VAL A 671 28.38 7.50 37.70
CA VAL A 671 28.06 6.48 38.68
C VAL A 671 27.66 5.19 37.95
N THR A 672 28.35 4.09 38.21
CA THR A 672 28.16 2.83 37.49
C THR A 672 27.48 1.76 38.36
N TYR A 673 26.45 1.13 37.81
CA TYR A 673 25.67 0.05 38.41
C TYR A 673 25.82 -1.24 37.61
N SER A 674 26.02 -2.37 38.26
CA SER A 674 26.01 -3.69 37.63
C SER A 674 24.60 -4.30 37.74
N VAL A 675 23.92 -4.31 36.60
CA VAL A 675 22.51 -4.73 36.43
C VAL A 675 22.47 -6.11 35.78
N THR A 676 21.81 -7.07 36.43
CA THR A 676 21.59 -8.42 35.93
C THR A 676 20.13 -8.60 35.49
N VAL A 677 19.95 -9.11 34.27
CA VAL A 677 18.62 -9.43 33.72
C VAL A 677 18.38 -10.93 33.83
N SER A 678 17.20 -11.33 34.30
CA SER A 678 16.76 -12.73 34.34
C SER A 678 16.77 -13.34 32.94
N ALA A 679 17.05 -14.64 32.83
CA ALA A 679 16.94 -15.36 31.57
C ALA A 679 15.46 -15.56 31.15
N ASP A 680 14.53 -15.50 32.10
CA ASP A 680 13.07 -15.57 31.87
C ASP A 680 12.48 -14.26 31.30
N ALA A 681 13.29 -13.23 31.08
CA ALA A 681 12.82 -11.92 30.63
C ALA A 681 12.49 -11.90 29.13
N GLU A 682 11.36 -11.31 28.75
CA GLU A 682 10.91 -11.32 27.34
C GLU A 682 11.68 -10.28 26.50
N ARG A 683 11.86 -10.57 25.21
CA ARG A 683 12.41 -9.58 24.26
C ARG A 683 11.55 -8.32 24.28
N ARG A 684 12.20 -7.15 24.32
CA ARG A 684 11.53 -5.83 24.39
C ARG A 684 10.65 -5.63 25.63
N GLU A 685 10.80 -6.46 26.67
CA GLU A 685 10.26 -6.11 27.98
C GLU A 685 10.92 -4.80 28.46
N ALA A 686 10.14 -3.90 29.07
CA ALA A 686 10.66 -2.65 29.61
C ALA A 686 11.29 -2.89 30.99
N ALA A 687 12.58 -2.63 31.11
CA ALA A 687 13.31 -2.54 32.37
C ALA A 687 13.20 -1.12 32.90
N ASP A 688 12.26 -0.90 33.82
CA ASP A 688 11.99 0.40 34.43
C ASP A 688 12.85 0.60 35.69
N PHE A 689 13.56 1.72 35.77
CA PHE A 689 14.47 2.06 36.86
C PHE A 689 14.06 3.35 37.60
N THR A 690 14.42 3.44 38.88
CA THR A 690 14.26 4.63 39.73
C THR A 690 15.57 4.88 40.48
N LEU A 691 16.11 6.09 40.37
CA LEU A 691 17.34 6.53 41.03
C LEU A 691 17.01 7.58 42.10
N ASP A 692 17.21 7.25 43.37
CA ASP A 692 17.02 8.16 44.50
C ASP A 692 18.37 8.80 44.92
N LEU A 693 18.39 10.14 45.06
CA LEU A 693 19.59 10.95 45.30
C LEU A 693 19.49 11.76 46.59
N GLU A 694 20.31 11.43 47.59
CA GLU A 694 20.42 12.15 48.87
C GLU A 694 21.72 12.95 48.95
N PRO A 695 21.79 14.14 49.59
CA PRO A 695 20.71 14.81 50.33
C PRO A 695 19.83 15.72 49.46
N SER A 696 19.93 15.64 48.12
CA SER A 696 19.08 16.45 47.23
C SER A 696 17.59 16.11 47.38
N GLY A 697 17.27 14.88 47.79
CA GLY A 697 15.91 14.35 47.88
C GLY A 697 15.25 14.13 46.51
N ASN A 698 16.03 14.14 45.42
CA ASN A 698 15.52 13.95 44.06
C ASN A 698 15.37 12.47 43.72
N SER A 699 14.39 12.13 42.90
CA SER A 699 14.14 10.78 42.40
C SER A 699 13.94 10.83 40.88
N GLU A 700 14.88 10.25 40.15
CA GLU A 700 14.90 10.22 38.68
C GLU A 700 14.39 8.87 38.18
N LYS A 701 13.64 8.84 37.07
CA LYS A 701 13.14 7.59 36.47
C LYS A 701 13.57 7.47 35.02
N PHE A 702 13.90 6.26 34.60
CA PHE A 702 14.20 5.94 33.21
C PHE A 702 13.89 4.48 32.91
N SER A 703 13.65 4.17 31.64
CA SER A 703 13.34 2.81 31.20
C SER A 703 14.27 2.38 30.06
N ARG A 704 14.57 1.09 29.96
CA ARG A 704 15.35 0.50 28.86
C ARG A 704 14.69 -0.79 28.40
N PHE A 705 14.62 -1.00 27.09
CA PHE A 705 14.14 -2.26 26.55
C PHE A 705 15.24 -3.33 26.58
N LEU A 706 14.85 -4.56 26.90
CA LEU A 706 15.75 -5.70 26.86
C LEU A 706 16.06 -6.11 25.41
N SER A 707 17.33 -6.45 25.17
CA SER A 707 17.82 -7.00 23.91
C SER A 707 17.52 -8.49 23.77
N GLY A 708 17.79 -9.10 22.61
CA GLY A 708 17.57 -10.54 22.41
C GLY A 708 18.14 -11.03 21.09
N ALA A 709 18.31 -12.36 20.98
CA ALA A 709 18.73 -12.99 19.74
C ALA A 709 17.62 -12.83 18.68
N SER A 710 17.99 -12.72 17.43
CA SER A 710 17.03 -12.57 16.34
C SER A 710 17.49 -13.44 15.20
N LEU A 711 16.90 -14.63 15.06
CA LEU A 711 17.17 -15.47 13.89
C LEU A 711 16.30 -15.01 12.72
N GLU A 712 16.96 -14.45 11.72
CA GLU A 712 16.38 -14.05 10.45
C GLU A 712 16.57 -15.17 9.44
N PHE A 713 15.50 -15.60 8.80
CA PHE A 713 15.56 -16.59 7.73
C PHE A 713 16.46 -16.09 6.59
N GLN A 714 17.33 -16.95 6.07
CA GLN A 714 18.30 -16.64 5.01
C GLN A 714 17.98 -17.37 3.72
N SER A 715 17.70 -18.67 3.79
CA SER A 715 17.48 -19.49 2.60
C SER A 715 16.81 -20.81 2.95
N VAL A 716 16.20 -21.41 1.93
CA VAL A 716 15.75 -22.80 1.93
C VAL A 716 16.47 -23.56 0.82
N SER A 717 16.75 -24.84 1.05
CA SER A 717 17.22 -25.76 0.02
C SER A 717 16.51 -27.11 0.14
N GLY A 718 16.36 -27.83 -0.97
CA GLY A 718 15.51 -29.03 -1.07
C GLY A 718 14.14 -28.71 -1.67
N GLU A 719 13.44 -29.73 -2.15
CA GLU A 719 12.13 -29.60 -2.82
C GLU A 719 11.07 -30.39 -2.07
N MET A 720 9.93 -29.77 -1.79
CA MET A 720 8.75 -30.49 -1.30
C MET A 720 7.96 -31.00 -2.51
N LEU A 721 7.79 -32.32 -2.63
CA LEU A 721 7.04 -32.92 -3.73
C LEU A 721 5.84 -33.68 -3.16
N ALA A 722 4.67 -33.52 -3.79
CA ALA A 722 3.45 -34.22 -3.38
C ALA A 722 3.68 -35.73 -3.27
N GLY A 723 3.22 -36.32 -2.17
CA GLY A 723 3.37 -37.75 -1.87
C GLY A 723 4.78 -38.19 -1.53
N GLN A 724 5.72 -37.27 -1.30
CA GLN A 724 7.11 -37.57 -0.95
C GLN A 724 7.48 -36.95 0.41
N SER A 725 8.48 -37.55 1.05
CA SER A 725 9.13 -37.04 2.26
C SER A 725 10.57 -36.66 1.90
N ASN A 726 10.75 -35.46 1.37
CA ASN A 726 12.06 -34.97 0.93
C ASN A 726 12.70 -34.11 2.01
N GLU A 727 14.03 -34.18 2.12
CA GLU A 727 14.77 -33.32 3.04
C GLU A 727 14.80 -31.88 2.52
N ILE A 728 14.44 -30.95 3.40
CA ILE A 728 14.61 -29.52 3.20
C ILE A 728 15.47 -28.93 4.33
N SER A 729 16.25 -27.91 4.01
CA SER A 729 17.13 -27.22 4.96
C SER A 729 16.83 -25.74 4.97
N LEU A 730 16.50 -25.20 6.15
CA LEU A 730 16.23 -23.79 6.39
C LEU A 730 17.42 -23.14 7.08
N THR A 731 18.05 -22.17 6.43
CA THR A 731 19.18 -21.42 6.99
C THR A 731 18.66 -20.16 7.68
N PHE A 732 19.14 -19.86 8.88
CA PHE A 732 18.83 -18.66 9.64
C PHE A 732 20.11 -17.97 10.08
N LYS A 733 20.16 -16.63 10.08
CA LYS A 733 21.27 -15.83 10.60
C LYS A 733 20.86 -15.16 11.89
N ASN A 734 21.75 -15.14 12.87
CA ASN A 734 21.51 -14.35 14.07
C ASN A 734 21.80 -12.86 13.80
N ALA A 735 20.78 -12.11 13.39
CA ALA A 735 20.79 -10.66 13.23
C ALA A 735 20.45 -9.90 14.52
N GLY A 736 20.30 -10.62 15.63
CA GLY A 736 20.22 -10.02 16.95
C GLY A 736 21.55 -9.39 17.36
N ASN A 737 21.58 -8.79 18.53
CA ASN A 737 22.78 -8.19 19.09
C ASN A 737 23.40 -9.03 20.23
N VAL A 738 22.99 -10.31 20.33
CA VAL A 738 23.49 -11.32 21.27
C VAL A 738 23.58 -12.68 20.61
N ASP A 739 24.56 -13.48 21.03
CA ASP A 739 24.71 -14.87 20.60
C ASP A 739 23.54 -15.72 21.08
N LEU A 740 23.16 -16.72 20.30
CA LEU A 740 22.19 -17.75 20.67
C LEU A 740 22.97 -19.02 21.07
N ASN A 741 22.75 -19.58 22.25
CA ASN A 741 23.35 -20.86 22.64
C ASN A 741 22.68 -22.04 21.92
N SER A 742 23.28 -23.23 22.01
CA SER A 742 22.69 -24.44 21.43
C SER A 742 21.31 -24.75 22.01
N GLY A 743 20.50 -25.47 21.25
CA GLY A 743 19.16 -25.85 21.68
C GLY A 743 18.44 -26.73 20.68
N SER A 744 17.11 -26.64 20.68
CA SER A 744 16.24 -27.35 19.75
C SER A 744 15.24 -26.43 19.06
N VAL A 745 14.80 -26.81 17.87
CA VAL A 745 13.79 -26.13 17.08
C VAL A 745 12.63 -27.09 16.87
N ARG A 746 11.43 -26.69 17.25
CA ARG A 746 10.20 -27.39 16.94
C ARG A 746 9.57 -26.78 15.69
N VAL A 747 9.59 -27.52 14.58
CA VAL A 747 9.03 -27.14 13.29
C VAL A 747 7.60 -27.65 13.19
N ARG A 748 6.66 -26.76 12.89
CA ARG A 748 5.23 -27.07 12.80
C ARG A 748 4.62 -26.62 11.49
N ALA A 749 4.00 -27.51 10.74
CA ALA A 749 3.21 -27.12 9.57
C ALA A 749 1.89 -26.48 10.03
N LEU A 750 1.49 -25.38 9.39
CA LEU A 750 0.28 -24.63 9.75
C LEU A 750 -0.91 -24.92 8.84
N ASN A 751 -0.74 -25.82 7.87
CA ASN A 751 -1.82 -26.40 7.08
C ASN A 751 -1.69 -27.94 7.05
N THR A 752 -2.77 -28.59 6.66
CA THR A 752 -2.89 -30.06 6.65
C THR A 752 -2.24 -30.72 5.45
N ALA A 753 -1.57 -29.98 4.55
CA ALA A 753 -0.88 -30.54 3.39
C ALA A 753 0.38 -31.34 3.79
N ILE A 754 0.88 -31.13 5.00
CA ILE A 754 1.99 -31.89 5.60
C ILE A 754 1.42 -32.89 6.60
N ILE A 755 1.77 -34.16 6.43
CA ILE A 755 1.28 -35.28 7.25
C ILE A 755 2.00 -35.31 8.61
N ASN A 756 3.30 -35.00 8.64
CA ASN A 756 4.13 -34.95 9.85
C ASN A 756 4.34 -33.50 10.31
N ASP A 757 3.31 -32.92 10.89
CA ASP A 757 3.21 -31.49 11.23
C ASP A 757 3.98 -31.03 12.49
N ASP A 758 4.84 -31.87 13.08
CA ASP A 758 5.58 -31.56 14.32
C ASP A 758 6.93 -32.29 14.39
N ILE A 759 8.00 -31.57 14.02
CA ILE A 759 9.36 -32.14 13.88
C ILE A 759 10.31 -31.37 14.81
N ASN A 760 11.12 -32.08 15.60
CA ASN A 760 12.14 -31.47 16.45
C ASN A 760 13.54 -31.65 15.85
N VAL A 761 14.29 -30.55 15.73
CA VAL A 761 15.65 -30.50 15.17
C VAL A 761 16.58 -29.83 16.17
N ASN A 762 17.76 -30.39 16.44
CA ASN A 762 18.75 -29.74 17.31
C ASN A 762 19.61 -28.76 16.53
N TYR A 763 20.04 -27.67 17.19
CA TYR A 763 20.93 -26.68 16.60
C TYR A 763 22.09 -26.33 17.54
N SER A 764 23.24 -25.97 16.97
CA SER A 764 24.42 -25.53 17.72
C SER A 764 24.37 -24.04 18.05
N ALA A 765 25.17 -23.57 19.00
CA ALA A 765 25.27 -22.14 19.29
C ALA A 765 25.58 -21.32 18.02
N VAL A 766 24.92 -20.17 17.90
CA VAL A 766 24.92 -19.26 16.74
C VAL A 766 25.38 -17.89 17.21
N GLN A 767 26.60 -17.51 16.84
CA GLN A 767 27.12 -16.19 17.19
C GLN A 767 26.36 -15.09 16.44
N VAL A 768 26.42 -13.86 16.94
CA VAL A 768 25.91 -12.69 16.19
C VAL A 768 26.54 -12.66 14.80
N ASN A 769 25.70 -12.52 13.78
CA ASN A 769 25.99 -12.60 12.35
C ASN A 769 26.35 -13.98 11.79
N ASP A 770 26.45 -15.03 12.60
CA ASP A 770 26.64 -16.40 12.10
C ASP A 770 25.29 -17.01 11.70
N GLU A 771 25.38 -18.06 10.87
CA GLU A 771 24.24 -18.82 10.36
C GLU A 771 24.07 -20.17 11.06
N VAL A 772 22.83 -20.65 11.07
CA VAL A 772 22.42 -21.97 11.54
C VAL A 772 21.49 -22.61 10.52
N VAL A 773 21.71 -23.89 10.22
CA VAL A 773 20.90 -24.65 9.26
C VAL A 773 20.03 -25.63 10.01
N ILE A 774 18.72 -25.55 9.79
CA ILE A 774 17.69 -26.42 10.36
C ILE A 774 17.19 -27.34 9.25
N THR A 775 17.62 -28.59 9.28
CA THR A 775 17.28 -29.61 8.28
C THR A 775 16.21 -30.56 8.80
N PHE A 776 15.14 -30.77 8.01
CA PHE A 776 14.05 -31.70 8.31
C PHE A 776 13.40 -32.22 7.03
N ALA A 777 12.63 -33.31 7.12
CA ALA A 777 11.95 -33.91 5.98
C ALA A 777 10.42 -33.90 6.18
N PRO A 778 9.68 -32.91 5.65
CA PRO A 778 8.22 -32.93 5.68
C PRO A 778 7.68 -33.98 4.69
N GLU A 779 6.72 -34.77 5.15
CA GLU A 779 5.93 -35.71 4.36
C GLU A 779 4.73 -34.95 3.81
N VAL A 780 4.76 -34.69 2.50
CA VAL A 780 3.68 -34.00 1.80
C VAL A 780 2.63 -35.02 1.39
N ASP A 781 1.36 -34.69 1.62
CA ASP A 781 0.26 -35.54 1.19
C ASP A 781 0.27 -35.74 -0.35
N ALA A 782 -0.11 -36.93 -0.80
CA ALA A 782 -0.12 -37.29 -2.21
C ALA A 782 -1.19 -36.55 -3.02
N GLU A 783 -2.25 -36.08 -2.37
CA GLU A 783 -3.33 -35.31 -2.98
C GLU A 783 -3.06 -33.81 -2.99
N CYS A 784 -1.89 -33.36 -2.52
CA CYS A 784 -1.51 -31.95 -2.51
C CYS A 784 -1.25 -31.44 -3.93
N THR A 785 -1.94 -30.36 -4.32
CA THR A 785 -1.77 -29.78 -5.66
C THR A 785 -0.42 -29.07 -5.77
N PRO A 786 0.38 -29.29 -6.82
CA PRO A 786 1.56 -28.48 -7.10
C PRO A 786 1.20 -26.98 -7.16
N GLY A 787 1.97 -26.11 -6.51
CA GLY A 787 1.57 -24.71 -6.28
C GLY A 787 1.12 -24.39 -4.85
N ARG A 788 0.93 -25.42 -4.01
CA ARG A 788 0.42 -25.21 -2.66
C ARG A 788 1.48 -24.58 -1.76
N SER A 789 1.24 -23.36 -1.29
CA SER A 789 2.07 -22.74 -0.25
C SER A 789 1.81 -23.39 1.13
N VAL A 790 2.88 -23.86 1.76
CA VAL A 790 2.89 -24.42 3.12
C VAL A 790 3.64 -23.47 4.05
N GLN A 791 2.99 -23.06 5.14
CA GLN A 791 3.65 -22.28 6.18
C GLN A 791 4.14 -23.19 7.31
N PHE A 792 5.41 -23.03 7.70
CA PHE A 792 5.99 -23.63 8.89
C PHE A 792 6.19 -22.58 9.98
N ARG A 793 5.81 -22.89 11.22
CA ARG A 793 6.24 -22.19 12.44
C ARG A 793 7.43 -22.92 13.03
N LEU A 794 8.52 -22.21 13.30
CA LEU A 794 9.69 -22.76 13.97
C LEU A 794 9.79 -22.13 15.36
N ASP A 795 9.69 -22.94 16.41
CA ASP A 795 9.92 -22.51 17.79
C ASP A 795 11.33 -22.90 18.23
N PHE A 796 12.21 -21.92 18.40
CA PHE A 796 13.56 -22.10 18.91
C PHE A 796 13.52 -22.11 20.44
N ILE A 797 14.15 -23.13 21.04
CA ILE A 797 14.20 -23.38 22.48
C ILE A 797 15.67 -23.56 22.86
N GLU A 798 16.22 -22.59 23.60
CA GLU A 798 17.63 -22.57 24.03
C GLU A 798 17.88 -23.47 25.26
N ASP A 799 19.02 -24.17 25.28
CA ASP A 799 19.40 -25.01 26.41
C ASP A 799 19.86 -24.20 27.64
N GLY A 800 19.26 -24.47 28.80
CA GLY A 800 19.78 -24.06 30.12
C GLY A 800 19.46 -22.63 30.58
N THR A 801 18.96 -21.77 29.69
CA THR A 801 18.55 -20.38 29.97
C THR A 801 17.03 -20.21 29.98
N GLY A 802 16.28 -21.04 29.25
CA GLY A 802 14.83 -20.92 29.10
C GLY A 802 14.37 -19.92 28.03
N TYR A 803 15.28 -19.37 27.23
CA TYR A 803 14.97 -18.47 26.12
C TYR A 803 14.24 -19.22 24.99
N ASP A 804 13.02 -18.79 24.66
CA ASP A 804 12.25 -19.27 23.52
C ASP A 804 11.74 -18.14 22.62
N PHE A 805 11.77 -18.36 21.31
CA PHE A 805 11.14 -17.46 20.34
C PHE A 805 10.71 -18.25 19.10
N PHE A 806 9.88 -17.65 18.25
CA PHE A 806 9.42 -18.32 17.03
C PHE A 806 9.54 -17.44 15.79
N THR A 807 9.59 -18.09 14.64
CA THR A 807 9.55 -17.46 13.31
C THR A 807 8.71 -18.31 12.35
N PHE A 808 8.38 -17.75 11.19
CA PHE A 808 7.64 -18.44 10.14
C PHE A 808 8.45 -18.54 8.85
N VAL A 809 8.29 -19.64 8.14
CA VAL A 809 8.86 -19.85 6.80
C VAL A 809 7.77 -20.42 5.89
N MET A 810 7.65 -19.86 4.68
CA MET A 810 6.75 -20.38 3.64
C MET A 810 7.56 -21.23 2.66
N GLN A 811 6.99 -22.35 2.20
CA GLN A 811 7.57 -23.21 1.16
C GLN A 811 6.46 -23.78 0.27
N GLU A 812 6.66 -23.77 -1.04
CA GLU A 812 5.72 -24.35 -2.01
C GLU A 812 5.95 -25.85 -2.22
N VAL A 813 4.86 -26.57 -2.51
CA VAL A 813 4.87 -27.97 -2.94
C VAL A 813 4.91 -28.05 -4.47
N GLY A 814 5.91 -28.72 -5.03
CA GLY A 814 6.05 -28.93 -6.48
C GLY A 814 6.31 -27.64 -7.27
N GLY A 815 6.15 -27.70 -8.60
CA GLY A 815 6.04 -26.51 -9.46
C GLY A 815 4.67 -26.52 -10.15
N VAL A 816 4.02 -25.36 -10.25
CA VAL A 816 2.68 -25.18 -10.85
C VAL A 816 2.74 -25.48 -12.34
N THR A 817 1.58 -25.79 -12.89
CA THR A 817 1.47 -26.03 -14.31
C THR A 817 0.20 -25.47 -15.02
N ALA A 818 0.17 -25.17 -16.34
CA ALA A 818 -0.98 -24.73 -17.17
C ALA A 818 -2.21 -25.60 -17.07
N ASP A 819 -1.97 -26.86 -16.72
CA ASP A 819 -2.97 -27.88 -16.52
C ASP A 819 -3.33 -28.01 -15.03
N VAL A 820 -2.96 -27.02 -14.21
CA VAL A 820 -3.48 -26.83 -12.86
C VAL A 820 -4.08 -25.44 -12.70
N PRO A 821 -5.05 -25.27 -11.79
CA PRO A 821 -5.88 -24.08 -11.73
C PRO A 821 -5.13 -22.85 -11.23
N THR A 822 -5.43 -21.67 -11.79
CA THR A 822 -4.91 -20.38 -11.31
C THR A 822 -5.60 -19.96 -10.02
N GLY A 823 -4.83 -19.54 -9.02
CA GLY A 823 -5.33 -18.99 -7.76
C GLY A 823 -4.80 -19.73 -6.51
N PRO A 824 -5.49 -19.62 -5.36
CA PRO A 824 -6.71 -18.85 -5.18
C PRO A 824 -6.43 -17.36 -5.01
N ASP A 825 -7.42 -16.52 -5.29
CA ASP A 825 -7.37 -15.16 -4.76
C ASP A 825 -7.61 -15.12 -3.23
N ALA A 826 -7.51 -13.92 -2.64
CA ALA A 826 -7.68 -13.75 -1.19
C ALA A 826 -9.08 -14.11 -0.66
N HIS A 827 -10.11 -14.24 -1.52
CA HIS A 827 -11.46 -14.69 -1.15
C HIS A 827 -11.64 -16.20 -1.30
N GLY A 828 -10.76 -16.87 -2.05
CA GLY A 828 -10.76 -18.32 -2.23
C GLY A 828 -11.34 -18.79 -3.57
N TYR A 829 -11.55 -17.90 -4.54
CA TYR A 829 -11.84 -18.33 -5.91
C TYR A 829 -10.60 -18.93 -6.56
N TRP A 830 -10.79 -19.86 -7.48
CA TRP A 830 -9.81 -20.46 -8.37
C TRP A 830 -10.33 -20.36 -9.81
N ALA A 831 -9.45 -20.29 -10.80
CA ALA A 831 -9.78 -20.34 -12.21
C ALA A 831 -9.26 -21.65 -12.84
N TYR A 832 -10.17 -22.47 -13.36
CA TYR A 832 -9.89 -23.75 -14.00
C TYR A 832 -10.06 -23.65 -15.51
N GLY A 833 -9.00 -23.90 -16.28
CA GLY A 833 -9.08 -24.09 -17.73
C GLY A 833 -9.60 -25.48 -18.10
N SER A 834 -10.19 -25.64 -19.28
CA SER A 834 -10.68 -26.95 -19.78
C SER A 834 -9.57 -27.97 -20.03
N ASN A 835 -8.32 -27.52 -19.99
CA ASN A 835 -7.11 -28.32 -20.09
C ASN A 835 -6.58 -28.79 -18.71
N ASP A 836 -7.14 -28.33 -17.58
CA ASP A 836 -6.72 -28.68 -16.21
C ASP A 836 -7.15 -30.10 -15.80
N THR A 837 -6.71 -31.12 -16.53
CA THR A 837 -7.22 -32.48 -16.36
C THR A 837 -6.83 -33.07 -15.00
N GLY A 838 -7.77 -33.75 -14.34
CA GLY A 838 -7.51 -34.43 -13.06
C GLY A 838 -8.18 -33.77 -11.85
N HIS A 839 -8.71 -32.55 -12.01
CA HIS A 839 -9.48 -31.89 -10.97
C HIS A 839 -10.99 -32.04 -11.18
N SER A 840 -11.74 -32.11 -10.07
CA SER A 840 -13.21 -32.29 -10.14
C SER A 840 -13.94 -31.05 -10.67
N ALA A 841 -13.31 -29.89 -10.61
CA ALA A 841 -13.88 -28.62 -11.03
C ALA A 841 -13.54 -28.22 -12.47
N THR A 842 -12.68 -28.96 -13.17
CA THR A 842 -12.30 -28.71 -14.56
C THR A 842 -13.52 -28.59 -15.47
N PRO A 843 -13.71 -27.46 -16.19
CA PRO A 843 -14.83 -27.30 -17.09
C PRO A 843 -14.64 -28.12 -18.37
N THR A 844 -15.75 -28.41 -19.06
CA THR A 844 -15.72 -28.93 -20.42
C THR A 844 -16.20 -27.85 -21.39
N TYR A 845 -15.56 -27.76 -22.56
CA TYR A 845 -16.14 -26.97 -23.64
C TYR A 845 -17.44 -27.60 -24.13
N ASP A 846 -18.55 -26.89 -23.92
CA ASP A 846 -19.90 -27.32 -24.30
C ASP A 846 -20.68 -26.08 -24.70
N TRP A 847 -20.55 -25.71 -25.97
CA TRP A 847 -21.23 -24.53 -26.51
C TRP A 847 -22.74 -24.73 -26.54
N ILE A 848 -23.48 -23.80 -25.92
CA ILE A 848 -24.94 -23.82 -25.88
C ILE A 848 -25.43 -22.68 -26.76
N GLU A 849 -25.84 -23.00 -27.98
CA GLU A 849 -26.36 -21.96 -28.88
C GLU A 849 -27.71 -21.44 -28.38
N ILE A 850 -27.70 -20.21 -27.84
CA ILE A 850 -28.92 -19.55 -27.35
C ILE A 850 -29.46 -18.50 -28.31
N ASP A 851 -28.72 -18.11 -29.35
CA ASP A 851 -29.17 -17.09 -30.31
C ASP A 851 -30.37 -17.57 -31.16
N PRO A 852 -31.55 -16.91 -31.07
CA PRO A 852 -32.72 -17.28 -31.87
C PRO A 852 -32.51 -17.20 -33.38
N THR A 853 -31.60 -16.36 -33.87
CA THR A 853 -31.26 -16.25 -35.30
C THR A 853 -30.48 -17.46 -35.80
N LEU A 854 -29.79 -18.17 -34.91
CA LEU A 854 -29.05 -19.40 -35.16
C LEU A 854 -29.80 -20.65 -34.67
N GLY A 855 -31.07 -20.51 -34.28
CA GLY A 855 -31.94 -21.61 -33.85
C GLY A 855 -31.98 -21.89 -32.34
N GLY A 856 -31.35 -21.03 -31.53
CA GLY A 856 -31.41 -21.07 -30.07
C GLY A 856 -32.74 -20.60 -29.47
N SER A 857 -32.91 -20.78 -28.16
CA SER A 857 -34.16 -20.45 -27.43
C SER A 857 -34.03 -19.25 -26.48
N GLY A 858 -32.94 -18.48 -26.60
CA GLY A 858 -32.67 -17.33 -25.76
C GLY A 858 -33.53 -16.10 -26.08
N THR A 859 -33.33 -15.05 -25.30
CA THR A 859 -33.97 -13.75 -25.48
C THR A 859 -32.91 -12.70 -25.85
N SER A 860 -33.11 -12.02 -26.97
CA SER A 860 -32.19 -10.97 -27.43
C SER A 860 -32.23 -9.73 -26.54
N ILE A 861 -31.05 -9.17 -26.31
CA ILE A 861 -30.79 -7.87 -25.72
C ILE A 861 -30.14 -7.06 -26.84
N THR A 862 -30.90 -6.11 -27.38
CA THR A 862 -30.39 -5.17 -28.38
C THR A 862 -29.83 -3.96 -27.65
N ILE A 863 -28.51 -3.80 -27.70
CA ILE A 863 -27.80 -2.63 -27.17
C ILE A 863 -26.83 -2.10 -28.21
N GLY A 864 -26.63 -0.79 -28.20
CA GLY A 864 -25.65 -0.13 -29.05
C GLY A 864 -24.21 -0.32 -28.57
N ASP A 865 -23.30 0.32 -29.29
CA ASP A 865 -21.91 0.55 -28.84
C ASP A 865 -21.91 1.30 -27.51
N ASP A 866 -21.01 0.90 -26.60
CA ASP A 866 -20.81 1.56 -25.30
C ASP A 866 -22.07 1.64 -24.39
N GLU A 867 -22.91 0.60 -24.44
CA GLU A 867 -24.16 0.48 -23.66
C GLU A 867 -24.15 -0.74 -22.71
N SER A 868 -25.01 -0.71 -21.70
CA SER A 868 -25.24 -1.86 -20.80
C SER A 868 -26.72 -2.02 -20.45
N ALA A 869 -27.09 -3.22 -20.02
CA ALA A 869 -28.46 -3.55 -19.65
C ALA A 869 -28.50 -4.39 -18.35
N VAL A 870 -29.37 -4.00 -17.41
CA VAL A 870 -29.63 -4.76 -16.19
C VAL A 870 -30.65 -5.87 -16.46
N ARG A 871 -30.41 -7.06 -15.93
CA ARG A 871 -31.32 -8.21 -16.00
C ARG A 871 -31.50 -8.85 -14.63
N ASP A 872 -32.75 -9.20 -14.32
CA ASP A 872 -33.05 -10.01 -13.15
C ASP A 872 -32.50 -11.42 -13.33
N LEU A 873 -31.84 -11.93 -12.29
CA LEU A 873 -31.45 -13.32 -12.21
C LEU A 873 -32.66 -14.16 -11.77
N PRO A 874 -32.84 -15.36 -12.33
CA PRO A 874 -33.94 -16.27 -11.95
C PRO A 874 -33.71 -16.93 -10.58
N PHE A 875 -32.58 -16.64 -9.94
CA PHE A 875 -32.15 -17.13 -8.63
C PHE A 875 -31.26 -16.08 -7.97
N THR A 876 -31.09 -16.16 -6.65
CA THR A 876 -30.05 -15.42 -5.94
C THR A 876 -28.69 -16.07 -6.21
N PHE A 877 -27.74 -15.29 -6.71
CA PHE A 877 -26.37 -15.71 -6.97
C PHE A 877 -25.43 -15.06 -5.96
N ARG A 878 -24.70 -15.87 -5.18
CA ARG A 878 -23.67 -15.37 -4.26
C ARG A 878 -22.36 -15.20 -5.01
N TYR A 879 -21.75 -14.02 -4.90
CA TYR A 879 -20.46 -13.69 -5.49
C TYR A 879 -19.62 -12.87 -4.49
N TYR A 880 -18.36 -13.28 -4.26
CA TYR A 880 -17.48 -12.72 -3.23
C TYR A 880 -18.15 -12.56 -1.84
N GLY A 881 -18.98 -13.52 -1.46
CA GLY A 881 -19.67 -13.53 -0.17
C GLY A 881 -20.91 -12.62 -0.11
N GLN A 882 -21.29 -11.96 -1.21
CA GLN A 882 -22.48 -11.11 -1.30
C GLN A 882 -23.55 -11.74 -2.19
N ASP A 883 -24.82 -11.61 -1.80
CA ASP A 883 -25.97 -12.16 -2.54
C ASP A 883 -26.52 -11.13 -3.56
N PHE A 884 -26.73 -11.56 -4.80
CA PHE A 884 -27.25 -10.73 -5.89
C PHE A 884 -28.43 -11.38 -6.60
N ASP A 885 -29.46 -10.58 -6.91
CA ASP A 885 -30.63 -11.01 -7.69
C ASP A 885 -30.67 -10.37 -9.09
N GLN A 886 -29.64 -9.61 -9.45
CA GLN A 886 -29.55 -8.88 -10.72
C GLN A 886 -28.11 -8.88 -11.24
N VAL A 887 -27.97 -8.77 -12.57
CA VAL A 887 -26.70 -8.64 -13.27
C VAL A 887 -26.78 -7.55 -14.33
N THR A 888 -25.74 -6.73 -14.44
CA THR A 888 -25.55 -5.80 -15.54
C THR A 888 -24.70 -6.45 -16.62
N ILE A 889 -25.13 -6.36 -17.89
CA ILE A 889 -24.46 -6.93 -19.06
C ILE A 889 -24.05 -5.79 -19.98
N CYS A 890 -22.76 -5.70 -20.33
CA CYS A 890 -22.21 -4.61 -21.13
C CYS A 890 -21.86 -5.03 -22.56
N SER A 891 -21.93 -4.08 -23.49
CA SER A 891 -21.52 -4.32 -24.88
C SER A 891 -20.06 -4.74 -24.98
N ASN A 892 -19.21 -4.16 -24.14
CA ASN A 892 -17.76 -4.33 -24.10
C ASN A 892 -17.30 -5.63 -23.40
N GLY A 893 -18.09 -6.70 -23.48
CA GLY A 893 -17.68 -8.07 -23.12
C GLY A 893 -17.42 -8.35 -21.63
N TRP A 894 -18.14 -7.64 -20.75
CA TRP A 894 -18.13 -7.87 -19.31
C TRP A 894 -19.53 -7.86 -18.70
N ILE A 895 -19.66 -8.50 -17.53
CA ILE A 895 -20.83 -8.38 -16.64
C ILE A 895 -20.42 -7.85 -15.27
N SER A 896 -21.39 -7.33 -14.51
CA SER A 896 -21.21 -6.87 -13.14
C SER A 896 -22.41 -7.31 -12.30
N PHE A 897 -22.19 -7.89 -11.13
CA PHE A 897 -23.29 -8.27 -10.24
C PHE A 897 -23.90 -7.05 -9.55
N GLY A 898 -25.22 -6.93 -9.66
CA GLY A 898 -25.98 -5.72 -9.31
C GLY A 898 -26.15 -4.74 -10.48
N GLU A 899 -26.71 -3.57 -10.16
CA GLU A 899 -26.87 -2.47 -11.12
C GLU A 899 -25.56 -1.68 -11.26
N SER A 900 -25.07 -1.51 -12.50
CA SER A 900 -23.89 -0.72 -12.82
C SER A 900 -24.18 0.26 -13.95
N TRP A 901 -23.79 1.51 -13.77
CA TRP A 901 -23.84 2.54 -14.83
C TRP A 901 -22.59 2.53 -15.72
N TYR A 902 -21.62 1.66 -15.41
CA TYR A 902 -20.34 1.59 -16.11
C TYR A 902 -20.52 1.03 -17.52
N VAL A 903 -19.78 1.56 -18.49
CA VAL A 903 -19.83 1.14 -19.91
C VAL A 903 -18.49 1.40 -20.62
N ASN A 904 -17.38 1.48 -19.89
CA ASN A 904 -16.11 1.85 -20.51
C ASN A 904 -15.56 0.72 -21.39
N PHE A 905 -15.26 1.04 -22.65
CA PHE A 905 -14.60 0.15 -23.60
C PHE A 905 -13.11 -0.08 -23.32
N ARG A 906 -12.45 0.88 -22.64
CA ARG A 906 -11.02 0.74 -22.32
C ARG A 906 -10.84 -0.21 -21.16
N ASN A 907 -10.34 -1.39 -21.46
CA ASN A 907 -9.92 -2.40 -20.51
C ASN A 907 -8.60 -2.05 -19.84
N LEU A 908 -8.37 -2.68 -18.69
CA LEU A 908 -7.21 -2.49 -17.81
C LEU A 908 -6.88 -3.81 -17.13
N ASN A 909 -5.77 -3.86 -16.41
CA ASN A 909 -5.41 -5.04 -15.64
C ASN A 909 -6.43 -5.33 -14.53
N ILE A 910 -6.68 -6.60 -14.21
CA ILE A 910 -7.43 -7.03 -13.02
C ILE A 910 -6.44 -7.39 -11.90
N PRO A 911 -6.72 -7.05 -10.63
CA PRO A 911 -7.79 -6.15 -10.18
C PRO A 911 -7.58 -4.73 -10.72
N SER A 912 -8.68 -4.06 -11.10
CA SER A 912 -8.67 -2.79 -11.81
C SER A 912 -9.32 -1.67 -11.03
N LEU A 913 -8.55 -0.61 -10.71
CA LEU A 913 -9.14 0.59 -10.09
C LEU A 913 -10.20 1.26 -10.97
N LEU A 914 -10.23 1.03 -12.28
CA LEU A 914 -11.23 1.61 -13.19
C LEU A 914 -12.05 0.53 -13.91
N GLY A 915 -12.31 -0.61 -13.27
CA GLY A 915 -13.36 -1.55 -13.68
C GLY A 915 -14.75 -1.14 -13.14
N PRO A 916 -15.84 -1.79 -13.57
CA PRO A 916 -17.06 -1.88 -12.77
C PRO A 916 -16.82 -2.67 -11.47
N GLN A 917 -17.56 -2.37 -10.40
CA GLN A 917 -17.50 -3.21 -9.19
C GLN A 917 -18.11 -4.59 -9.44
N ASN A 918 -17.66 -5.61 -8.71
CA ASN A 918 -18.14 -6.99 -8.85
C ASN A 918 -18.06 -7.50 -10.31
N GLN A 919 -16.97 -7.18 -10.99
CA GLN A 919 -16.80 -7.42 -12.41
C GLN A 919 -16.44 -8.87 -12.72
N VAL A 920 -17.06 -9.39 -13.77
CA VAL A 920 -16.69 -10.64 -14.42
C VAL A 920 -16.47 -10.33 -15.89
N SER A 921 -15.24 -10.50 -16.36
CA SER A 921 -14.80 -10.17 -17.71
C SER A 921 -14.47 -11.45 -18.46
N PRO A 922 -15.43 -12.04 -19.20
CA PRO A 922 -15.12 -13.11 -20.14
C PRO A 922 -14.25 -12.62 -21.30
N TYR A 923 -14.42 -11.35 -21.72
CA TYR A 923 -13.63 -10.73 -22.79
C TYR A 923 -13.80 -9.20 -22.80
N TRP A 924 -13.14 -8.48 -21.88
CA TRP A 924 -13.29 -7.02 -21.82
C TRP A 924 -12.37 -6.33 -22.84
N ASP A 925 -12.97 -5.74 -23.87
CA ASP A 925 -12.33 -4.91 -24.91
C ASP A 925 -13.37 -3.95 -25.54
N ASP A 926 -12.96 -3.12 -26.50
CA ASP A 926 -13.82 -2.25 -27.32
C ASP A 926 -14.56 -3.07 -28.40
N LEU A 927 -15.76 -3.54 -28.04
CA LEU A 927 -16.60 -4.42 -28.87
C LEU A 927 -17.82 -3.69 -29.43
N LYS A 928 -18.11 -3.93 -30.71
CA LYS A 928 -19.18 -3.27 -31.46
C LYS A 928 -19.98 -4.26 -32.29
N GLY A 929 -21.22 -3.90 -32.62
CA GLY A 929 -21.93 -4.57 -33.72
C GLY A 929 -21.28 -4.25 -35.07
N LEU A 930 -21.53 -5.10 -36.06
CA LEU A 930 -20.93 -5.00 -37.39
C LEU A 930 -21.13 -3.60 -38.01
N GLN A 931 -20.07 -3.01 -38.56
CA GLN A 931 -20.18 -1.75 -39.27
C GLN A 931 -20.87 -1.94 -40.62
N THR A 932 -21.95 -1.18 -40.82
CA THR A 932 -22.81 -1.26 -42.02
C THR A 932 -22.52 -0.13 -43.02
N SER A 933 -22.00 1.00 -42.55
CA SER A 933 -21.46 2.09 -43.38
C SER A 933 -20.48 2.96 -42.58
N GLU A 934 -19.91 3.99 -43.21
CA GLU A 934 -19.17 5.05 -42.53
C GLU A 934 -20.03 5.58 -41.36
N ASP A 935 -19.50 5.46 -40.13
CA ASP A 935 -20.12 5.84 -38.85
C ASP A 935 -21.47 5.19 -38.48
N VAL A 936 -21.89 4.10 -39.12
CA VAL A 936 -23.11 3.36 -38.74
C VAL A 936 -22.79 1.94 -38.34
N PHE A 937 -22.98 1.64 -37.05
CA PHE A 937 -22.84 0.32 -36.46
C PHE A 937 -24.21 -0.33 -36.30
N ALA A 938 -24.30 -1.63 -36.57
CA ALA A 938 -25.44 -2.41 -36.14
C ALA A 938 -25.48 -2.47 -34.60
N ASP A 939 -26.67 -2.62 -34.04
CA ASP A 939 -26.78 -2.95 -32.62
C ASP A 939 -26.12 -4.32 -32.38
N MET A 940 -25.46 -4.47 -31.24
CA MET A 940 -24.80 -5.72 -30.90
C MET A 940 -25.83 -6.75 -30.46
N HIS A 941 -25.70 -7.97 -30.96
CA HIS A 941 -26.63 -9.06 -30.66
C HIS A 941 -26.17 -9.83 -29.42
N LEU A 942 -26.66 -9.40 -28.25
CA LEU A 942 -26.51 -10.11 -26.99
C LEU A 942 -27.71 -10.99 -26.71
N ILE A 943 -27.50 -12.15 -26.12
CA ILE A 943 -28.59 -13.08 -25.82
C ILE A 943 -28.45 -13.55 -24.38
N HIS A 944 -29.57 -13.70 -23.67
CA HIS A 944 -29.59 -14.39 -22.39
C HIS A 944 -30.64 -15.50 -22.38
N TYR A 945 -30.40 -16.54 -21.58
CA TYR A 945 -31.29 -17.68 -21.43
C TYR A 945 -31.20 -18.26 -20.03
N TYR A 946 -32.35 -18.65 -19.46
CA TYR A 946 -32.39 -19.42 -18.22
C TYR A 946 -32.67 -20.88 -18.55
N ASP A 947 -31.65 -21.71 -18.37
CA ASP A 947 -31.81 -23.15 -18.41
C ASP A 947 -32.37 -23.64 -17.07
N SER A 948 -33.70 -23.72 -16.98
CA SER A 948 -34.39 -24.23 -15.79
C SER A 948 -34.10 -25.70 -15.45
N VAL A 949 -33.58 -26.49 -16.39
CA VAL A 949 -33.27 -27.91 -16.16
C VAL A 949 -31.98 -28.03 -15.36
N ASN A 950 -30.94 -27.29 -15.76
CA ASN A 950 -29.64 -27.27 -15.10
C ASN A 950 -29.52 -26.16 -14.05
N ASN A 951 -30.54 -25.31 -13.92
CA ASN A 951 -30.59 -24.12 -13.06
C ASN A 951 -29.43 -23.14 -13.35
N GLN A 952 -29.20 -22.83 -14.63
CA GLN A 952 -28.11 -21.98 -15.09
C GLN A 952 -28.63 -20.74 -15.82
N PHE A 953 -27.96 -19.60 -15.65
CA PHE A 953 -28.21 -18.39 -16.42
C PHE A 953 -27.06 -18.16 -17.40
N ILE A 954 -27.37 -18.17 -18.70
CA ILE A 954 -26.39 -18.10 -19.79
C ILE A 954 -26.51 -16.74 -20.48
N ILE A 955 -25.38 -16.10 -20.76
CA ILE A 955 -25.29 -14.84 -21.50
C ILE A 955 -24.29 -15.02 -22.64
N GLN A 956 -24.69 -14.72 -23.87
CA GLN A 956 -23.89 -14.90 -25.09
C GLN A 956 -23.69 -13.55 -25.81
N TRP A 957 -22.44 -13.28 -26.19
CA TRP A 957 -22.07 -12.26 -27.18
C TRP A 957 -22.01 -12.96 -28.54
N SER A 958 -23.02 -12.73 -29.40
CA SER A 958 -23.19 -13.48 -30.64
C SER A 958 -22.55 -12.79 -31.84
N ASP A 959 -22.73 -11.47 -31.94
CA ASP A 959 -22.25 -10.60 -33.04
C ASP A 959 -21.35 -9.47 -32.48
N ALA A 960 -20.33 -9.81 -31.70
CA ALA A 960 -19.41 -8.84 -31.12
C ALA A 960 -18.12 -8.76 -31.94
N TYR A 961 -17.85 -7.62 -32.56
CA TYR A 961 -16.69 -7.39 -33.41
C TYR A 961 -15.72 -6.41 -32.75
N SER A 962 -14.42 -6.65 -32.91
CA SER A 962 -13.39 -5.77 -32.36
C SER A 962 -13.34 -4.43 -33.11
N GLN A 963 -13.30 -3.30 -32.38
CA GLN A 963 -13.12 -1.97 -32.97
C GLN A 963 -11.84 -1.87 -33.83
N TYR A 964 -10.83 -2.71 -33.60
CA TYR A 964 -9.56 -2.66 -34.33
C TYR A 964 -9.63 -3.30 -35.72
N THR A 965 -10.59 -4.20 -35.95
CA THR A 965 -10.79 -4.87 -37.24
C THR A 965 -12.08 -4.46 -37.92
N ILE A 966 -12.92 -3.64 -37.27
CA ILE A 966 -14.26 -3.26 -37.75
C ILE A 966 -14.27 -2.61 -39.14
N ASN A 967 -13.22 -1.88 -39.51
CA ASN A 967 -13.07 -1.24 -40.82
C ASN A 967 -12.90 -2.24 -41.98
N GLN A 968 -12.79 -3.54 -41.68
CA GLN A 968 -12.78 -4.63 -42.67
C GLN A 968 -14.19 -5.08 -43.07
N TYR A 969 -15.24 -4.46 -42.50
CA TYR A 969 -16.66 -4.72 -42.78
C TYR A 969 -17.00 -6.21 -42.63
N GLU A 970 -17.48 -6.88 -43.69
CA GLU A 970 -17.82 -8.30 -43.67
C GLU A 970 -16.66 -9.25 -43.31
N ASN A 971 -15.42 -8.75 -43.33
CA ASN A 971 -14.22 -9.49 -42.92
C ASN A 971 -13.69 -9.06 -41.54
N ALA A 972 -14.43 -8.24 -40.79
CA ALA A 972 -14.08 -7.90 -39.41
C ALA A 972 -14.05 -9.17 -38.55
N GLU A 973 -13.11 -9.20 -37.61
CA GLU A 973 -12.95 -10.36 -36.74
C GLU A 973 -14.04 -10.40 -35.67
N LEU A 974 -14.65 -11.58 -35.52
CA LEU A 974 -15.77 -11.84 -34.62
C LEU A 974 -15.28 -12.51 -33.34
N GLU A 975 -15.65 -11.93 -32.20
CA GLU A 975 -15.46 -12.47 -30.87
C GLU A 975 -16.79 -13.08 -30.41
N LYS A 976 -16.90 -14.42 -30.43
CA LYS A 976 -18.12 -15.15 -30.02
C LYS A 976 -17.84 -15.97 -28.78
N PHE A 977 -18.45 -15.58 -27.66
CA PHE A 977 -18.23 -16.19 -26.34
C PHE A 977 -19.50 -16.10 -25.47
N GLN A 978 -19.54 -16.90 -24.40
CA GLN A 978 -20.63 -16.89 -23.43
C GLN A 978 -20.11 -16.99 -21.99
N VAL A 979 -20.90 -16.47 -21.04
CA VAL A 979 -20.75 -16.69 -19.59
C VAL A 979 -21.97 -17.45 -19.06
N ILE A 980 -21.72 -18.42 -18.18
CA ILE A 980 -22.70 -19.30 -17.56
C ILE A 980 -22.59 -19.14 -16.05
N LEU A 981 -23.68 -18.74 -15.41
CA LEU A 981 -23.78 -18.56 -13.97
C LEU A 981 -24.54 -19.75 -13.37
N SER A 982 -23.89 -20.48 -12.46
CA SER A 982 -24.45 -21.66 -11.77
C SER A 982 -24.47 -21.43 -10.25
N PRO A 983 -25.63 -21.14 -9.63
CA PRO A 983 -25.71 -20.81 -8.21
C PRO A 983 -25.49 -22.05 -7.32
N ILE A 984 -24.84 -21.85 -6.18
CA ILE A 984 -24.66 -22.88 -5.15
C ILE A 984 -25.38 -22.42 -3.88
N ALA A 985 -26.24 -23.26 -3.32
CA ALA A 985 -27.04 -22.87 -2.16
C ALA A 985 -26.15 -22.60 -0.93
N GLY A 986 -26.13 -21.36 -0.44
CA GLY A 986 -25.38 -20.98 0.75
C GLY A 986 -23.89 -20.71 0.53
N GLU A 987 -23.40 -20.83 -0.70
CA GLU A 987 -21.98 -20.65 -1.07
C GLU A 987 -21.87 -19.77 -2.32
N ASP A 988 -20.67 -19.25 -2.57
CA ASP A 988 -20.35 -18.54 -3.81
C ASP A 988 -20.61 -19.44 -5.04
N GLY A 989 -21.29 -18.90 -6.04
CA GLY A 989 -21.66 -19.62 -7.25
C GLY A 989 -20.50 -19.82 -8.23
N ASP A 990 -20.64 -20.82 -9.10
CA ASP A 990 -19.69 -21.10 -10.17
C ASP A 990 -19.97 -20.22 -11.39
N ILE A 991 -18.90 -19.74 -12.02
CA ILE A 991 -18.94 -18.89 -13.21
C ILE A 991 -18.12 -19.59 -14.30
N THR A 992 -18.69 -19.82 -15.48
CA THR A 992 -17.98 -20.50 -16.58
C THR A 992 -18.03 -19.68 -17.85
N PHE A 993 -16.88 -19.43 -18.47
CA PHE A 993 -16.73 -18.84 -19.78
C PHE A 993 -16.53 -19.94 -20.82
N GLN A 994 -17.07 -19.73 -22.02
CA GLN A 994 -16.90 -20.63 -23.15
C GLN A 994 -16.59 -19.79 -24.39
N TYR A 995 -15.55 -20.17 -25.13
CA TYR A 995 -15.01 -19.40 -26.24
C TYR A 995 -15.26 -20.14 -27.56
N HIS A 996 -16.18 -19.66 -28.39
CA HIS A 996 -16.49 -20.28 -29.68
C HIS A 996 -15.59 -19.73 -30.80
N THR A 997 -15.33 -18.43 -30.78
CA THR A 997 -14.45 -17.75 -31.73
C THR A 997 -13.76 -16.63 -30.99
N ILE A 998 -12.43 -16.64 -30.97
CA ILE A 998 -11.60 -15.62 -30.34
C ILE A 998 -10.42 -15.28 -31.25
N THR A 999 -10.16 -13.99 -31.49
CA THR A 999 -9.01 -13.54 -32.31
C THR A 999 -8.10 -12.53 -31.64
N ASN A 1000 -8.60 -11.72 -30.70
CA ASN A 1000 -7.81 -10.79 -29.86
C ASN A 1000 -6.82 -9.91 -30.64
N PRO A 1001 -7.28 -9.07 -31.59
CA PRO A 1001 -6.40 -8.36 -32.53
C PRO A 1001 -5.74 -7.08 -31.98
N SER A 1002 -5.98 -6.69 -30.73
CA SER A 1002 -5.71 -5.34 -30.21
C SER A 1002 -4.25 -5.11 -29.74
N VAL A 1003 -3.28 -5.22 -30.67
CA VAL A 1003 -1.84 -5.09 -30.39
C VAL A 1003 -1.46 -3.73 -29.80
N SER A 1004 -2.09 -2.64 -30.26
CA SER A 1004 -1.72 -1.26 -29.89
C SER A 1004 -2.46 -0.70 -28.67
N SER A 1005 -3.38 -1.48 -28.08
CA SER A 1005 -4.19 -1.05 -26.94
C SER A 1005 -4.24 -2.07 -25.80
N ASN A 1006 -3.19 -2.89 -25.66
CA ASN A 1006 -3.04 -3.89 -24.59
C ASN A 1006 -4.09 -5.02 -24.61
N TYR A 1007 -4.56 -5.45 -25.80
CA TYR A 1007 -5.39 -6.65 -25.97
C TYR A 1007 -6.64 -6.68 -25.06
N ALA A 1008 -7.39 -7.78 -25.00
CA ALA A 1008 -8.52 -7.91 -24.08
C ALA A 1008 -8.08 -8.20 -22.63
N THR A 1009 -8.98 -7.94 -21.66
CA THR A 1009 -8.86 -8.38 -20.27
C THR A 1009 -9.81 -9.54 -19.98
N VAL A 1010 -9.31 -10.61 -19.35
CA VAL A 1010 -10.13 -11.73 -18.83
C VAL A 1010 -9.86 -11.94 -17.36
N GLY A 1011 -10.91 -12.13 -16.57
CA GLY A 1011 -10.80 -12.36 -15.13
C GLY A 1011 -12.05 -12.01 -14.33
N ILE A 1012 -11.95 -12.07 -13.01
CA ILE A 1012 -13.00 -11.70 -12.06
C ILE A 1012 -12.46 -10.82 -10.94
N GLU A 1013 -13.27 -9.92 -10.37
CA GLU A 1013 -12.90 -9.10 -9.21
C GLU A 1013 -14.08 -8.73 -8.31
N ASN A 1014 -13.78 -8.47 -7.03
CA ASN A 1014 -14.77 -8.17 -5.99
C ASN A 1014 -15.23 -6.70 -5.99
N GLU A 1015 -16.08 -6.30 -5.03
CA GLU A 1015 -16.61 -4.93 -4.96
C GLU A 1015 -15.55 -3.87 -4.70
N SER A 1016 -14.45 -4.26 -4.06
CA SER A 1016 -13.35 -3.36 -3.71
C SER A 1016 -12.42 -3.06 -4.88
N GLN A 1017 -12.44 -3.90 -5.92
CA GLN A 1017 -11.53 -3.82 -7.07
C GLN A 1017 -10.06 -3.95 -6.67
N MET A 1018 -9.82 -4.65 -5.55
CA MET A 1018 -8.50 -4.93 -4.98
C MET A 1018 -8.26 -6.43 -4.81
N ILE A 1019 -9.30 -7.25 -4.93
CA ILE A 1019 -9.24 -8.72 -4.87
C ILE A 1019 -9.87 -9.24 -6.14
N GLY A 1020 -9.15 -10.10 -6.85
CA GLY A 1020 -9.61 -10.70 -8.09
C GLY A 1020 -8.59 -11.68 -8.64
N ILE A 1021 -9.00 -12.42 -9.67
CA ILE A 1021 -8.11 -13.26 -10.47
C ILE A 1021 -8.03 -12.66 -11.88
N PRO A 1022 -6.89 -12.04 -12.25
CA PRO A 1022 -6.58 -11.80 -13.65
C PRO A 1022 -6.23 -13.13 -14.32
N TYR A 1023 -6.97 -13.48 -15.36
CA TYR A 1023 -6.60 -14.59 -16.25
C TYR A 1023 -5.74 -14.09 -17.42
N THR A 1024 -6.03 -12.91 -17.96
CA THR A 1024 -5.11 -12.22 -18.89
C THR A 1024 -5.34 -10.72 -18.99
N TYR A 1025 -4.27 -9.98 -19.30
CA TYR A 1025 -4.30 -8.57 -19.71
C TYR A 1025 -3.05 -8.26 -20.54
N ALA A 1026 -3.14 -7.41 -21.57
CA ALA A 1026 -2.01 -7.10 -22.46
C ALA A 1026 -1.45 -8.33 -23.19
N ASN A 1027 -2.26 -9.38 -23.35
CA ASN A 1027 -1.85 -10.70 -23.80
C ASN A 1027 -0.77 -11.32 -22.90
N ILE A 1028 -0.86 -11.05 -21.58
CA ILE A 1028 -0.02 -11.58 -20.51
C ILE A 1028 -0.89 -12.42 -19.59
N TYR A 1029 -0.52 -13.68 -19.38
CA TYR A 1029 -1.24 -14.75 -18.68
C TYR A 1029 -0.44 -15.21 -17.46
N PRO A 1030 -1.09 -15.61 -16.35
CA PRO A 1030 -0.52 -16.43 -15.28
C PRO A 1030 0.17 -17.67 -15.82
N ALA A 1031 1.20 -18.14 -15.12
CA ALA A 1031 1.87 -19.40 -15.48
C ALA A 1031 1.07 -20.68 -15.10
N SER A 1032 -0.22 -20.55 -14.80
CA SER A 1032 -1.18 -21.64 -14.66
C SER A 1032 -2.33 -21.52 -15.66
N ALA A 1033 -2.33 -20.48 -16.50
CA ALA A 1033 -3.42 -20.17 -17.41
C ALA A 1033 -3.04 -20.54 -18.85
N SER A 1034 -3.94 -21.18 -19.57
CA SER A 1034 -3.84 -21.28 -21.04
C SER A 1034 -4.26 -19.96 -21.70
N GLU A 1035 -3.66 -19.56 -22.83
CA GLU A 1035 -4.25 -18.47 -23.66
C GLU A 1035 -5.64 -18.91 -24.16
N LEU A 1036 -6.33 -17.92 -24.71
CA LEU A 1036 -7.70 -18.05 -25.16
C LEU A 1036 -7.72 -18.53 -26.60
N GLU A 1037 -8.29 -19.71 -26.82
CA GLU A 1037 -8.54 -20.24 -28.16
C GLU A 1037 -10.01 -20.65 -28.37
N ALA A 1038 -10.38 -20.82 -29.64
CA ALA A 1038 -11.69 -21.37 -30.00
C ALA A 1038 -11.81 -22.82 -29.50
N GLY A 1039 -12.88 -23.13 -28.78
CA GLY A 1039 -13.07 -24.42 -28.14
C GLY A 1039 -12.56 -24.50 -26.69
N PHE A 1040 -12.11 -23.39 -26.11
CA PHE A 1040 -11.67 -23.32 -24.72
C PHE A 1040 -12.82 -23.00 -23.76
N ALA A 1041 -12.77 -23.54 -22.53
CA ALA A 1041 -13.66 -23.15 -21.44
C ALA A 1041 -12.86 -22.82 -20.17
N LEU A 1042 -13.32 -21.81 -19.43
CA LEU A 1042 -12.68 -21.32 -18.21
C LEU A 1042 -13.71 -21.24 -17.09
N LYS A 1043 -13.43 -21.76 -15.90
CA LYS A 1043 -14.37 -21.77 -14.77
C LYS A 1043 -13.77 -21.16 -13.52
N PHE A 1044 -14.47 -20.18 -12.94
CA PHE A 1044 -14.18 -19.65 -11.62
C PHE A 1044 -15.07 -20.31 -10.56
N THR A 1045 -14.46 -20.85 -9.50
CA THR A 1045 -15.16 -21.57 -8.42
C THR A 1045 -14.40 -21.49 -7.10
N LYS A 1046 -15.08 -21.66 -5.97
CA LYS A 1046 -14.43 -21.90 -4.67
C LYS A 1046 -14.10 -23.37 -4.39
N THR A 1047 -14.35 -24.25 -5.35
CA THR A 1047 -13.93 -25.65 -5.25
C THR A 1047 -12.41 -25.69 -5.37
N ALA A 1048 -11.73 -25.94 -4.25
CA ALA A 1048 -10.28 -26.08 -4.22
C ALA A 1048 -9.83 -27.34 -5.00
N PRO A 1049 -8.62 -27.33 -5.59
CA PRO A 1049 -8.12 -28.46 -6.37
C PRO A 1049 -7.76 -29.66 -5.50
N ASP A 1050 -7.60 -29.47 -4.19
CA ASP A 1050 -7.34 -30.52 -3.20
C ASP A 1050 -8.18 -30.32 -1.91
N THR A 1051 -8.02 -31.23 -0.93
CA THR A 1051 -8.82 -31.28 0.31
C THR A 1051 -8.28 -30.42 1.46
N PHE A 1052 -7.23 -29.63 1.24
CA PHE A 1052 -6.66 -28.75 2.27
C PHE A 1052 -7.46 -27.45 2.31
N VAL A 1053 -8.58 -27.48 3.06
CA VAL A 1053 -9.59 -26.43 3.11
C VAL A 1053 -9.12 -25.23 3.94
N GLY A 1054 -8.23 -24.42 3.35
CA GLY A 1054 -7.95 -23.05 3.78
C GLY A 1054 -6.47 -22.65 3.70
N ASN A 1055 -6.19 -21.50 3.08
CA ASN A 1055 -4.98 -20.70 3.35
C ASN A 1055 -5.04 -20.01 4.73
N ASN A 1056 -5.99 -20.39 5.58
CA ASN A 1056 -6.06 -19.85 6.91
C ASN A 1056 -4.85 -20.39 7.69
N PRO A 1057 -3.88 -19.55 8.10
CA PRO A 1057 -2.93 -19.99 9.09
C PRO A 1057 -3.74 -20.52 10.26
N THR A 1058 -3.48 -21.76 10.68
CA THR A 1058 -3.90 -22.20 12.00
C THR A 1058 -3.51 -21.08 12.95
N PRO A 1059 -4.45 -20.39 13.64
CA PRO A 1059 -4.10 -19.20 14.40
C PRO A 1059 -2.97 -19.54 15.33
N VAL A 1060 -1.84 -18.88 15.12
CA VAL A 1060 -0.68 -18.95 16.00
C VAL A 1060 -1.09 -18.23 17.27
N GLY A 1061 -1.71 -18.99 18.16
CA GLY A 1061 -2.20 -18.50 19.42
C GLY A 1061 -1.97 -19.59 20.44
N ASP A 1062 -0.77 -19.65 21.02
CA ASP A 1062 -0.60 -20.31 22.32
C ASP A 1062 -1.17 -19.44 23.46
N VAL A 1063 -1.98 -18.43 23.14
CA VAL A 1063 -2.52 -17.44 24.07
C VAL A 1063 -4.04 -17.42 24.01
N THR A 1064 -4.70 -17.58 25.17
CA THR A 1064 -6.15 -17.30 25.28
C THR A 1064 -6.41 -15.84 24.89
N ALA A 1065 -7.28 -15.63 23.90
CA ALA A 1065 -7.57 -14.33 23.29
C ALA A 1065 -9.07 -14.07 23.20
N LEU A 1066 -9.49 -12.82 23.39
CA LEU A 1066 -10.87 -12.38 23.20
C LEU A 1066 -10.90 -11.44 22.00
N ASN A 1067 -11.66 -11.76 20.96
CA ASN A 1067 -11.72 -10.96 19.73
C ASN A 1067 -12.69 -9.78 19.89
N GLN A 1068 -12.52 -8.78 19.03
CA GLN A 1068 -13.48 -7.67 18.92
C GLN A 1068 -14.83 -8.21 18.42
N ASN A 1069 -15.93 -7.86 19.08
CA ASN A 1069 -17.26 -8.27 18.65
C ASN A 1069 -17.57 -7.70 17.26
N TYR A 1070 -18.24 -8.47 16.39
CA TYR A 1070 -18.60 -8.04 15.04
C TYR A 1070 -20.07 -8.38 14.71
N PRO A 1071 -20.85 -7.42 14.18
CA PRO A 1071 -20.49 -6.01 13.92
C PRO A 1071 -20.22 -5.20 15.20
N ASN A 1072 -19.50 -4.07 15.10
CA ASN A 1072 -19.36 -3.06 16.16
C ASN A 1072 -19.11 -1.65 15.56
N PRO A 1073 -20.04 -0.68 15.69
CA PRO A 1073 -21.31 -0.77 16.39
C PRO A 1073 -22.27 -1.80 15.77
N PHE A 1074 -23.17 -2.35 16.57
CA PHE A 1074 -24.13 -3.36 16.13
C PHE A 1074 -25.58 -2.95 16.41
N ASN A 1075 -26.52 -3.54 15.67
CA ASN A 1075 -27.96 -3.34 15.84
C ASN A 1075 -28.77 -4.57 15.36
N PRO A 1076 -29.51 -5.30 16.22
CA PRO A 1076 -29.30 -5.45 17.66
C PRO A 1076 -28.35 -6.61 17.99
N GLU A 1077 -27.79 -7.32 17.01
CA GLU A 1077 -27.00 -8.53 17.21
C GLU A 1077 -25.51 -8.38 16.86
N THR A 1078 -24.65 -9.00 17.65
CA THR A 1078 -23.20 -9.04 17.42
C THR A 1078 -22.65 -10.40 17.82
N ASN A 1079 -21.62 -10.87 17.11
CA ASN A 1079 -20.89 -12.09 17.41
C ASN A 1079 -19.63 -11.75 18.21
N ILE A 1080 -19.44 -12.42 19.35
CA ILE A 1080 -18.28 -12.34 20.22
C ILE A 1080 -17.48 -13.62 20.06
N SER A 1081 -16.32 -13.51 19.41
CA SER A 1081 -15.40 -14.61 19.21
C SER A 1081 -14.28 -14.60 20.26
N PHE A 1082 -13.82 -15.76 20.72
CA PHE A 1082 -12.64 -15.89 21.55
C PHE A 1082 -11.96 -17.25 21.34
N PHE A 1083 -10.66 -17.31 21.61
CA PHE A 1083 -9.86 -18.52 21.52
C PHE A 1083 -9.36 -18.93 22.90
N LEU A 1084 -9.47 -20.21 23.22
CA LEU A 1084 -8.87 -20.82 24.40
C LEU A 1084 -7.64 -21.64 23.99
N ASN A 1085 -6.49 -21.34 24.58
CA ASN A 1085 -5.21 -22.02 24.27
C ASN A 1085 -5.08 -23.42 24.90
N LYS A 1086 -5.98 -23.78 25.82
CA LYS A 1086 -6.13 -25.09 26.44
C LYS A 1086 -7.56 -25.26 26.92
N ASP A 1087 -7.94 -26.50 27.22
CA ASP A 1087 -9.16 -26.80 27.93
C ASP A 1087 -9.21 -25.98 29.23
N SER A 1088 -10.25 -25.17 29.37
CA SER A 1088 -10.37 -24.21 30.47
C SER A 1088 -11.63 -24.49 31.27
N LYS A 1089 -11.47 -24.55 32.59
CA LYS A 1089 -12.57 -24.70 33.53
C LYS A 1089 -13.09 -23.32 33.95
N ASP A 1090 -14.39 -23.24 34.22
CA ASP A 1090 -15.07 -22.04 34.71
C ASP A 1090 -14.91 -20.80 33.79
N VAL A 1091 -15.01 -21.00 32.46
CA VAL A 1091 -14.95 -19.90 31.49
C VAL A 1091 -16.21 -19.06 31.60
N ASN A 1092 -16.04 -17.77 31.90
CA ASN A 1092 -17.11 -16.81 32.06
C ASN A 1092 -17.00 -15.67 31.05
N LEU A 1093 -17.94 -15.59 30.11
CA LEU A 1093 -18.09 -14.45 29.20
C LEU A 1093 -19.30 -13.62 29.65
N SER A 1094 -19.05 -12.39 30.11
CA SER A 1094 -20.09 -11.52 30.68
C SER A 1094 -20.03 -10.10 30.11
N VAL A 1095 -21.19 -9.48 29.93
CA VAL A 1095 -21.41 -8.12 29.42
C VAL A 1095 -21.73 -7.18 30.58
N TYR A 1096 -21.14 -5.99 30.58
CA TYR A 1096 -21.25 -4.93 31.56
C TYR A 1096 -21.58 -3.59 30.89
N ASN A 1097 -22.26 -2.69 31.62
CA ASN A 1097 -22.47 -1.31 31.16
C ASN A 1097 -21.29 -0.40 31.58
N VAL A 1098 -21.33 0.88 31.18
CA VAL A 1098 -20.28 1.88 31.52
C VAL A 1098 -20.07 2.12 33.02
N LYS A 1099 -21.03 1.73 33.87
CA LYS A 1099 -20.91 1.82 35.34
C LYS A 1099 -20.30 0.54 35.95
N GLY A 1100 -19.88 -0.41 35.13
CA GLY A 1100 -19.37 -1.72 35.56
C GLY A 1100 -20.47 -2.66 36.07
N GLN A 1101 -21.75 -2.37 35.82
CA GLN A 1101 -22.86 -3.24 36.25
C GLN A 1101 -23.04 -4.38 35.24
N LEU A 1102 -23.18 -5.61 35.73
CA LEU A 1102 -23.44 -6.79 34.89
C LEU A 1102 -24.80 -6.66 34.17
N VAL A 1103 -24.77 -6.80 32.86
CA VAL A 1103 -25.92 -6.73 31.95
C VAL A 1103 -26.36 -8.13 31.54
N LYS A 1104 -25.45 -8.98 31.06
CA LYS A 1104 -25.74 -10.34 30.58
C LYS A 1104 -24.57 -11.27 30.84
N THR A 1105 -24.80 -12.51 31.26
CA THR A 1105 -23.79 -13.57 31.16
C THR A 1105 -24.09 -14.40 29.92
N LEU A 1106 -23.13 -14.48 29.01
CA LEU A 1106 -23.24 -15.14 27.71
C LEU A 1106 -22.70 -16.56 27.74
N VAL A 1107 -21.61 -16.79 28.49
CA VAL A 1107 -21.02 -18.11 28.72
C VAL A 1107 -20.70 -18.25 30.19
N LYS A 1108 -21.00 -19.42 30.75
CA LYS A 1108 -20.52 -19.85 32.06
C LYS A 1108 -20.41 -21.38 32.06
N ASP A 1109 -19.34 -21.88 31.45
CA ASP A 1109 -19.16 -23.32 31.21
C ASP A 1109 -17.67 -23.73 31.19
N ASN A 1110 -17.42 -25.04 31.16
CA ASN A 1110 -16.11 -25.60 30.86
C ASN A 1110 -15.98 -25.77 29.34
N LEU A 1111 -14.97 -25.13 28.74
CA LEU A 1111 -14.81 -25.12 27.29
C LEU A 1111 -13.48 -25.74 26.90
N ALA A 1112 -13.50 -26.52 25.81
CA ALA A 1112 -12.31 -27.12 25.22
C ALA A 1112 -11.41 -26.06 24.57
N LYS A 1113 -10.13 -26.40 24.36
CA LYS A 1113 -9.20 -25.64 23.51
C LYS A 1113 -9.83 -25.39 22.13
N GLY A 1114 -9.68 -24.18 21.59
CA GLY A 1114 -10.17 -23.83 20.27
C GLY A 1114 -10.90 -22.48 20.20
N VAL A 1115 -11.45 -22.18 19.03
CA VAL A 1115 -12.24 -20.98 18.76
C VAL A 1115 -13.69 -21.19 19.21
N HIS A 1116 -14.24 -20.22 19.92
CA HIS A 1116 -15.60 -20.17 20.40
C HIS A 1116 -16.28 -18.89 19.92
N ASN A 1117 -17.52 -18.98 19.44
CA ASN A 1117 -18.29 -17.86 18.92
C ASN A 1117 -19.65 -17.77 19.65
N VAL A 1118 -20.00 -16.58 20.13
CA VAL A 1118 -21.19 -16.36 20.96
C VAL A 1118 -21.92 -15.10 20.52
N VAL A 1119 -23.21 -15.23 20.17
CA VAL A 1119 -24.03 -14.09 19.74
C VAL A 1119 -24.67 -13.38 20.94
N TRP A 1120 -24.63 -12.04 20.93
CA TRP A 1120 -25.40 -11.20 21.84
C TRP A 1120 -26.37 -10.29 21.09
N SER A 1121 -27.68 -10.46 21.33
CA SER A 1121 -28.76 -9.71 20.68
C SER A 1121 -29.20 -8.44 21.43
N GLY A 1122 -28.31 -7.82 22.21
CA GLY A 1122 -28.61 -6.58 22.95
C GLY A 1122 -29.65 -6.75 24.07
N LEU A 1123 -29.70 -7.92 24.69
CA LEU A 1123 -30.62 -8.27 25.78
C LEU A 1123 -29.89 -8.38 27.13
N ASP A 1124 -30.53 -7.98 28.23
CA ASP A 1124 -30.05 -8.21 29.58
C ASP A 1124 -30.35 -9.65 30.08
N ASN A 1125 -29.93 -9.97 31.31
CA ASN A 1125 -30.19 -11.27 31.95
C ASN A 1125 -31.68 -11.59 32.13
N SER A 1126 -32.57 -10.59 32.12
CA SER A 1126 -34.03 -10.76 32.15
C SER A 1126 -34.67 -10.79 30.76
N ASN A 1127 -33.86 -10.87 29.70
CA ASN A 1127 -34.26 -10.83 28.29
C ASN A 1127 -34.96 -9.52 27.87
N ASN A 1128 -34.72 -8.42 28.58
CA ASN A 1128 -35.18 -7.10 28.16
C ASN A 1128 -34.13 -6.44 27.24
N LYS A 1129 -34.59 -5.68 26.25
CA LYS A 1129 -33.70 -4.88 25.39
C LYS A 1129 -32.98 -3.81 26.20
N VAL A 1130 -31.67 -3.72 26.05
CA VAL A 1130 -30.87 -2.67 26.68
C VAL A 1130 -30.89 -1.37 25.85
N ALA A 1131 -30.43 -0.26 26.42
CA ALA A 1131 -30.39 1.04 25.72
C ALA A 1131 -29.23 1.10 24.71
N SER A 1132 -29.34 1.91 23.66
CA SER A 1132 -28.19 2.23 22.81
C SER A 1132 -27.09 2.86 23.65
N GLY A 1133 -25.83 2.50 23.40
CA GLY A 1133 -24.71 2.98 24.20
C GLY A 1133 -23.53 2.03 24.24
N VAL A 1134 -22.54 2.39 25.05
CA VAL A 1134 -21.31 1.62 25.23
C VAL A 1134 -21.52 0.52 26.27
N TYR A 1135 -21.07 -0.68 25.94
CA TYR A 1135 -21.00 -1.84 26.81
C TYR A 1135 -19.58 -2.42 26.77
N TYR A 1136 -19.23 -3.20 27.78
CA TYR A 1136 -17.97 -3.94 27.84
C TYR A 1136 -18.30 -5.42 27.97
N TYR A 1137 -17.61 -6.29 27.26
CA TYR A 1137 -17.69 -7.73 27.51
C TYR A 1137 -16.35 -8.24 27.98
N ARG A 1138 -16.38 -9.22 28.88
CA ARG A 1138 -15.22 -9.71 29.60
C ARG A 1138 -15.22 -11.23 29.59
N LEU A 1139 -14.10 -11.80 29.17
CA LEU A 1139 -13.78 -13.21 29.26
C LEU A 1139 -12.89 -13.43 30.49
N GLU A 1140 -13.36 -14.27 31.42
CA GLU A 1140 -12.61 -14.72 32.58
C GLU A 1140 -12.37 -16.22 32.45
N THR A 1141 -11.12 -16.62 32.60
CA THR A 1141 -10.71 -18.02 32.77
C THR A 1141 -10.00 -18.15 34.11
N SER A 1142 -9.63 -19.38 34.51
CA SER A 1142 -8.94 -19.62 35.78
C SER A 1142 -7.63 -18.83 35.96
N ASN A 1143 -6.99 -18.38 34.85
CA ASN A 1143 -5.66 -17.75 34.88
C ASN A 1143 -5.60 -16.39 34.16
N LYS A 1144 -6.67 -15.93 33.50
CA LYS A 1144 -6.64 -14.73 32.66
C LYS A 1144 -7.99 -14.02 32.65
N THR A 1145 -7.97 -12.69 32.63
CA THR A 1145 -9.15 -11.85 32.43
C THR A 1145 -8.89 -10.90 31.28
N ILE A 1146 -9.77 -10.88 30.28
CA ILE A 1146 -9.64 -10.03 29.08
C ILE A 1146 -10.97 -9.29 28.88
N SER A 1147 -10.94 -7.97 28.68
CA SER A 1147 -12.14 -7.16 28.43
C SER A 1147 -12.03 -6.40 27.11
N LYS A 1148 -13.14 -6.24 26.41
CA LYS A 1148 -13.26 -5.42 25.19
C LYS A 1148 -14.54 -4.59 25.20
N LYS A 1149 -14.55 -3.50 24.42
CA LYS A 1149 -15.64 -2.52 24.34
C LYS A 1149 -16.54 -2.81 23.13
N MET A 1150 -17.85 -2.63 23.27
CA MET A 1150 -18.82 -2.71 22.17
C MET A 1150 -19.85 -1.58 22.22
N ILE A 1151 -20.43 -1.23 21.08
CA ILE A 1151 -21.37 -0.13 20.92
C ILE A 1151 -22.66 -0.68 20.31
N LEU A 1152 -23.76 -0.63 21.08
CA LEU A 1152 -25.10 -0.93 20.57
C LEU A 1152 -25.72 0.35 20.02
N MET A 1153 -26.10 0.37 18.75
CA MET A 1153 -26.92 1.42 18.13
C MET A 1153 -28.33 0.87 17.89
N LYS A 1154 -29.36 1.71 18.08
CA LYS A 1154 -30.74 1.36 17.74
C LYS A 1154 -31.13 2.05 16.45
#